data_AF-A0A917H6P5-F1
#
_entry.id   AF-A0A917H6P5-F1
#
_cell.length_a   1.000
_cell.length_b   1.000
_cell.length_c   1.000
_cell.angle_alpha   90.00
_cell.angle_beta   90.00
_cell.angle_gamma   90.00
#
_symmetry.space_group_name_H-M   'P 1'
#
loop_
_entity.id
_entity.type
_entity.pdbx_description
1 polymer ?
#
loop_
_entity_poly.entity_id
_entity_poly.type
_entity_poly.pdbx_seq_one_letter_code
_entity_poly.pdbx_strand_id
1 'polypeptide(L)'
;MSSLVLGFQEMDTTQLSLVGGKGLNLGELSKIEGIHVPEGFCVTTTGYRKAIELDETYQALLDRLTMLKVKERDQISEVSRRIREVIMGVEIPSDVVIAVTHYLSQLGEEHAYAVRSSATAEDLPHASFAGQQDTYLNIIGREAILQHISKCWASLFTDRAVTYRIQNGFHHRQIYLSVVVQRMIVPQASGILFTADPITSNRKIISIDASFGLGEALVSGLVSADCYKVHDEEIVEKQIAAKKIAIYGLKEGGTETRQIDPDQQKAQTLHEQQILQLAHLGRQIEKHFGCPQDIEWCLADDIFYIVQSRPITTLYPIPEAADQANHVYLSVGHQQMMTDPIKPLGLSFYLMITPAPMRKAGGRLFVDVAPRLASLVGREALLKTMESDPLIKGALMTIIDRDFMKLLPNDQTAPIPSRSHTDRLAPFVNDPTIVTDLIKRNQASIAELQQNIQAKSGSDLIDFIVEDIQQLKKILFDPQSTAVFMTAMNATSWVNEKMNEWLGEKNAADTLSQSVPHNVTSEMGLALLDVADVIRPYPEVIDYLQQAKDDNFLDELVRLNGGRETQEAISNYLSKYGMRCAGEIDISKTRWSEKPITLVPMILSNIKNNEPNAGKRKFEQGRQEALDKEKELLGRLKQLPDGEKKAAETKRMIDIIRNFIGYREYPKYGMVSRYFIYKQALLKEAEQLVQAGVIHDKEDIYYLSFEELNEVVRTNKLDDQIISKRKEEYQLYDKLTPPRVLTSDGEIITGTYERENLPPEAILGLPVSSGVIEGRARVILNMEEADLEEGDILVTAFTDPGWTALFVSIKGLVTEVGGLMTHGAVIAREYGLPAVVGVENATKRIKDGQRIRVHGTEGYVEIL
;
A
#
# COMPACT_ATOMS: atom_id res chain seq x y z
N MET A 1 8.65 -17.29 40.88
CA MET A 1 7.67 -16.21 41.13
C MET A 1 8.05 -15.06 40.22
N SER A 2 7.13 -14.54 39.40
CA SER A 2 7.43 -13.41 38.51
C SER A 2 7.75 -12.18 39.34
N SER A 3 8.85 -11.49 39.04
CA SER A 3 9.25 -10.28 39.78
C SER A 3 8.22 -9.16 39.58
N LEU A 4 7.95 -8.38 40.63
CA LEU A 4 7.03 -7.24 40.58
C LEU A 4 7.68 -5.98 40.03
N VAL A 5 9.00 -5.86 40.24
CA VAL A 5 9.84 -4.77 39.74
C VAL A 5 11.14 -5.36 39.20
N LEU A 6 11.65 -4.83 38.10
CA LEU A 6 12.90 -5.27 37.48
C LEU A 6 13.78 -4.05 37.18
N GLY A 7 15.05 -4.08 37.57
CA GLY A 7 16.04 -3.09 37.14
C GLY A 7 16.42 -3.28 35.68
N PHE A 8 16.84 -2.22 34.96
CA PHE A 8 17.18 -2.34 33.53
C PHE A 8 18.23 -3.42 33.23
N GLN A 9 19.25 -3.56 34.10
CA GLN A 9 20.31 -4.57 33.97
C GLN A 9 19.82 -6.01 34.21
N GLU A 10 18.66 -6.20 34.85
CA GLU A 10 18.09 -7.52 35.15
C GLU A 10 17.18 -8.07 34.05
N MET A 11 16.82 -7.22 33.07
CA MET A 11 15.85 -7.56 32.03
C MET A 11 16.46 -8.46 30.96
N ASP A 12 15.64 -9.26 30.29
CA ASP A 12 16.05 -10.06 29.13
C ASP A 12 14.99 -10.01 28.00
N THR A 13 15.38 -10.37 26.78
CA THR A 13 14.56 -10.29 25.56
C THR A 13 13.26 -11.11 25.62
N THR A 14 13.13 -12.08 26.54
CA THR A 14 11.92 -12.91 26.67
C THR A 14 10.82 -12.24 27.51
N GLN A 15 11.13 -11.12 28.16
CA GLN A 15 10.28 -10.47 29.15
C GLN A 15 9.40 -9.34 28.58
N LEU A 16 9.21 -9.25 27.25
CA LEU A 16 8.36 -8.24 26.60
C LEU A 16 6.95 -8.14 27.22
N SER A 17 6.33 -9.28 27.53
CA SER A 17 5.01 -9.35 28.16
C SER A 17 4.97 -8.86 29.61
N LEU A 18 6.15 -8.73 30.25
CA LEU A 18 6.31 -8.34 31.64
C LEU A 18 6.66 -6.86 31.81
N VAL A 19 7.52 -6.31 30.97
CA VAL A 19 8.03 -4.93 31.08
C VAL A 19 7.57 -4.00 29.95
N GLY A 20 6.84 -4.53 28.97
CA GLY A 20 6.44 -3.78 27.78
C GLY A 20 7.63 -3.43 26.87
N GLY A 21 7.32 -2.85 25.71
CA GLY A 21 8.33 -2.61 24.67
C GLY A 21 9.40 -1.58 25.07
N LYS A 22 9.00 -0.41 25.61
CA LYS A 22 9.95 0.62 26.06
C LYS A 22 10.88 0.13 27.16
N GLY A 23 10.30 -0.54 28.17
CA GLY A 23 11.06 -1.10 29.29
C GLY A 23 12.10 -2.11 28.79
N LEU A 24 11.71 -2.99 27.87
CA LEU A 24 12.60 -3.98 27.28
C LEU A 24 13.75 -3.33 26.50
N ASN A 25 13.44 -2.35 25.64
CA ASN A 25 14.45 -1.66 24.83
C ASN A 25 15.45 -0.90 25.71
N LEU A 26 15.00 -0.28 26.82
CA LEU A 26 15.88 0.34 27.80
C LEU A 26 16.79 -0.68 28.50
N GLY A 27 16.26 -1.85 28.84
CA GLY A 27 17.04 -2.96 29.38
C GLY A 27 18.15 -3.39 28.44
N GLU A 28 17.85 -3.59 27.15
CA GLU A 28 18.84 -3.96 26.14
C GLU A 28 19.87 -2.84 25.90
N LEU A 29 19.43 -1.59 25.76
CA LEU A 29 20.33 -0.43 25.60
C LEU A 29 21.32 -0.31 26.77
N SER A 30 20.87 -0.58 28.00
CA SER A 30 21.69 -0.44 29.21
C SER A 30 22.87 -1.41 29.27
N LYS A 31 22.87 -2.45 28.43
CA LYS A 31 23.93 -3.47 28.33
C LYS A 31 24.93 -3.17 27.22
N ILE A 32 24.68 -2.15 26.39
CA ILE A 32 25.56 -1.80 25.27
C ILE A 32 26.75 -0.99 25.80
N GLU A 33 27.96 -1.50 25.60
CA GLU A 33 29.18 -0.80 25.99
C GLU A 33 29.32 0.53 25.23
N GLY A 34 29.63 1.62 25.95
CA GLY A 34 29.79 2.96 25.38
C GLY A 34 28.48 3.76 25.21
N ILE A 35 27.32 3.15 25.49
CA ILE A 35 26.03 3.85 25.52
C ILE A 35 25.66 4.18 26.97
N HIS A 36 25.35 5.44 27.24
CA HIS A 36 24.90 5.88 28.55
C HIS A 36 23.37 5.88 28.61
N VAL A 37 22.79 4.99 29.41
CA VAL A 37 21.34 4.97 29.69
C VAL A 37 21.15 5.39 31.15
N PRO A 38 20.28 6.37 31.45
CA PRO A 38 19.98 6.72 32.83
C PRO A 38 19.41 5.52 33.60
N GLU A 39 19.90 5.32 34.82
CA GLU A 39 19.50 4.20 35.68
C GLU A 39 18.00 4.23 35.99
N GLY A 40 17.41 3.04 36.17
CA GLY A 40 15.99 2.92 36.43
C GLY A 40 15.50 1.48 36.50
N PHE A 41 14.19 1.35 36.67
CA PHE A 41 13.50 0.08 36.83
C PHE A 41 12.11 0.14 36.19
N CYS A 42 11.50 -1.04 35.98
CA CYS A 42 10.12 -1.18 35.52
C CYS A 42 9.25 -1.82 36.58
N VAL A 43 8.13 -1.19 36.92
CA VAL A 43 7.01 -1.84 37.59
C VAL A 43 6.32 -2.73 36.57
N THR A 44 6.34 -4.04 36.80
CA THR A 44 5.92 -5.03 35.81
C THR A 44 4.41 -5.07 35.63
N THR A 45 3.96 -5.68 34.53
CA THR A 45 2.53 -5.96 34.27
C THR A 45 1.91 -6.87 35.34
N THR A 46 2.71 -7.66 36.07
CA THR A 46 2.23 -8.43 37.22
C THR A 46 1.83 -7.53 38.38
N GLY A 47 2.57 -6.45 38.63
CA GLY A 47 2.19 -5.44 39.62
C GLY A 47 0.87 -4.75 39.25
N TYR A 48 0.71 -4.39 37.98
CA TYR A 48 -0.54 -3.82 37.46
C TYR A 48 -1.73 -4.79 37.64
N ARG A 49 -1.60 -6.04 37.17
CA ARG A 49 -2.67 -7.05 37.31
C ARG A 49 -3.05 -7.23 38.78
N LYS A 50 -2.08 -7.39 39.66
CA LYS A 50 -2.35 -7.59 41.09
C LYS A 50 -3.14 -6.45 41.72
N ALA A 51 -2.95 -5.21 41.26
CA ALA A 51 -3.70 -4.06 41.75
C ALA A 51 -5.19 -4.12 41.33
N ILE A 52 -5.51 -4.54 40.11
CA ILE A 52 -6.85 -4.40 39.52
C ILE A 52 -7.64 -5.70 39.35
N GLU A 53 -6.99 -6.86 39.39
CA GLU A 53 -7.58 -8.15 38.99
C GLU A 53 -8.73 -8.57 39.92
N LEU A 54 -8.67 -8.17 41.19
CA LEU A 54 -9.69 -8.46 42.20
C LEU A 54 -10.79 -7.40 42.28
N ASP A 55 -10.72 -6.31 41.51
CA ASP A 55 -11.74 -5.26 41.54
C ASP A 55 -12.93 -5.61 40.61
N GLU A 56 -14.05 -5.99 41.22
CA GLU A 56 -15.27 -6.38 40.50
C GLU A 56 -15.86 -5.22 39.66
N THR A 57 -15.69 -3.98 40.11
CA THR A 57 -16.22 -2.80 39.41
C THR A 57 -15.44 -2.55 38.13
N TYR A 58 -14.11 -2.69 38.19
CA TYR A 58 -13.23 -2.62 37.03
C TYR A 58 -13.59 -3.69 35.99
N GLN A 59 -13.77 -4.94 36.41
CA GLN A 59 -14.13 -6.04 35.48
C GLN A 59 -15.47 -5.77 34.78
N ALA A 60 -16.49 -5.34 35.53
CA ALA A 60 -17.80 -5.03 34.96
C ALA A 60 -17.76 -3.86 33.96
N LEU A 61 -16.97 -2.82 34.25
CA LEU A 61 -16.78 -1.70 33.31
C LEU A 61 -16.00 -2.12 32.07
N LEU A 62 -15.01 -2.99 32.20
CA LEU A 62 -14.23 -3.53 31.08
C LEU A 62 -15.08 -4.41 30.15
N ASP A 63 -15.98 -5.21 30.70
CA ASP A 63 -16.96 -5.98 29.91
C ASP A 63 -17.87 -5.07 29.12
N ARG A 64 -18.41 -4.03 29.76
CA ARG A 64 -19.22 -3.03 29.08
C ARG A 64 -18.44 -2.35 27.96
N LEU A 65 -17.18 -2.00 28.18
CA LEU A 65 -16.32 -1.37 27.18
C LEU A 65 -16.10 -2.26 25.96
N THR A 66 -15.95 -3.57 26.17
CA THR A 66 -15.70 -4.56 25.10
C THR A 66 -16.87 -4.71 24.13
N MET A 67 -18.09 -4.34 24.55
CA MET A 67 -19.29 -4.37 23.72
C MET A 67 -19.48 -3.12 22.85
N LEU A 68 -18.74 -2.04 23.13
CA LEU A 68 -18.90 -0.76 22.45
C LEU A 68 -18.18 -0.71 21.09
N LYS A 69 -18.76 0.02 20.14
CA LYS A 69 -18.17 0.28 18.82
C LYS A 69 -17.65 1.72 18.72
N VAL A 70 -16.71 1.97 17.80
CA VAL A 70 -16.06 3.29 17.56
C VAL A 70 -17.05 4.44 17.38
N LYS A 71 -18.26 4.16 16.87
CA LYS A 71 -19.31 5.16 16.64
C LYS A 71 -19.98 5.65 17.94
N GLU A 72 -19.83 4.93 19.06
CA GLU A 72 -20.49 5.21 20.34
C GLU A 72 -19.62 6.06 21.28
N ARG A 73 -19.12 7.20 20.77
CA ARG A 73 -18.10 8.03 21.44
C ARG A 73 -18.46 8.48 22.86
N ASP A 74 -19.70 8.91 23.09
CA ASP A 74 -20.13 9.41 24.40
C ASP A 74 -20.12 8.31 25.46
N GLN A 75 -20.54 7.09 25.08
CA GLN A 75 -20.49 5.93 25.97
C GLN A 75 -19.06 5.48 26.25
N ILE A 76 -18.20 5.51 25.24
CA ILE A 76 -16.76 5.23 25.40
C ILE A 76 -16.16 6.21 26.40
N SER A 77 -16.41 7.52 26.25
CA SER A 77 -15.86 8.55 27.14
C SER A 77 -16.30 8.33 28.59
N GLU A 78 -17.58 8.07 28.81
CA GLU A 78 -18.13 7.85 30.14
C GLU A 78 -17.59 6.58 30.82
N VAL A 79 -17.59 5.44 30.11
CA VAL A 79 -17.06 4.18 30.66
C VAL A 79 -15.56 4.31 30.93
N SER A 80 -14.82 4.93 30.01
CA SER A 80 -13.38 5.17 30.14
C SER A 80 -13.07 6.05 31.35
N ARG A 81 -13.82 7.14 31.56
CA ARG A 81 -13.70 8.01 32.73
C ARG A 81 -13.88 7.23 34.03
N ARG A 82 -14.94 6.42 34.13
CA ARG A 82 -15.21 5.61 35.33
C ARG A 82 -14.12 4.58 35.60
N ILE A 83 -13.57 3.93 34.56
CA ILE A 83 -12.44 3.01 34.72
C ILE A 83 -11.21 3.76 35.28
N ARG A 84 -10.91 4.96 34.76
CA ARG A 84 -9.79 5.77 35.26
C ARG A 84 -9.97 6.15 36.73
N GLU A 85 -11.19 6.52 37.13
CA GLU A 85 -11.52 6.83 38.54
C GLU A 85 -11.30 5.63 39.46
N VAL A 86 -11.71 4.43 39.03
CA VAL A 86 -11.45 3.18 39.77
C VAL A 86 -9.94 2.94 39.91
N ILE A 87 -9.19 2.97 38.80
CA ILE A 87 -7.73 2.75 38.84
C ILE A 87 -7.02 3.75 39.75
N MET A 88 -7.43 5.02 39.75
CA MET A 88 -6.87 6.04 40.63
C MET A 88 -7.25 5.87 42.11
N GLY A 89 -8.35 5.18 42.40
CA GLY A 89 -8.81 4.89 43.77
C GLY A 89 -8.29 3.57 44.35
N VAL A 90 -7.72 2.69 43.53
CA VAL A 90 -7.12 1.42 43.96
C VAL A 90 -5.79 1.67 44.68
N GLU A 91 -5.62 1.09 45.86
CA GLU A 91 -4.34 1.10 46.57
C GLU A 91 -3.32 0.19 45.88
N ILE A 92 -2.10 0.68 45.70
CA ILE A 92 -1.00 -0.12 45.13
C ILE A 92 -0.66 -1.24 46.11
N PRO A 93 -0.57 -2.51 45.67
CA PRO A 93 -0.23 -3.64 46.54
C PRO A 93 1.06 -3.39 47.33
N SER A 94 1.04 -3.74 48.63
CA SER A 94 2.14 -3.43 49.56
C SER A 94 3.48 -4.04 49.14
N ASP A 95 3.48 -5.19 48.48
CA ASP A 95 4.68 -5.82 47.93
C ASP A 95 5.26 -5.05 46.72
N VAL A 96 4.41 -4.42 45.90
CA VAL A 96 4.86 -3.50 44.86
C VAL A 96 5.46 -2.24 45.49
N VAL A 97 4.81 -1.67 46.51
CA VAL A 97 5.32 -0.48 47.23
C VAL A 97 6.69 -0.75 47.86
N ILE A 98 6.87 -1.91 48.51
CA ILE A 98 8.15 -2.32 49.10
C ILE A 98 9.23 -2.45 48.01
N ALA A 99 8.92 -3.11 46.89
CA ALA A 99 9.86 -3.28 45.80
C ALA A 99 10.28 -1.95 45.16
N VAL A 100 9.32 -1.05 44.89
CA VAL A 100 9.60 0.31 44.38
C VAL A 100 10.48 1.10 45.36
N THR A 101 10.16 1.06 46.65
CA THR A 101 10.93 1.77 47.69
C THR A 101 12.35 1.22 47.79
N HIS A 102 12.54 -0.08 47.65
CA HIS A 102 13.87 -0.70 47.66
C HIS A 102 14.74 -0.14 46.54
N TYR A 103 14.22 -0.08 45.32
CA TYR A 103 14.94 0.48 44.18
C TYR A 103 15.21 1.99 44.31
N LEU A 104 14.22 2.77 44.77
CA LEU A 104 14.42 4.20 44.99
C LEU A 104 15.49 4.50 46.05
N SER A 105 15.59 3.69 47.11
CA SER A 105 16.63 3.88 48.12
C SER A 105 18.04 3.54 47.62
N GLN A 106 18.18 2.70 46.59
CA GLN A 106 19.45 2.43 45.90
C GLN A 106 19.83 3.55 44.91
N LEU A 107 18.84 4.10 44.20
CA LEU A 107 19.04 5.12 43.16
C LEU A 107 19.03 6.57 43.71
N GLY A 108 18.58 6.77 44.95
CA GLY A 108 18.48 8.05 45.65
C GLY A 108 17.07 8.64 45.59
N GLU A 109 16.40 8.77 46.74
CA GLU A 109 15.02 9.26 46.85
C GLU A 109 14.90 10.78 46.61
N GLU A 110 15.99 11.50 46.79
CA GLU A 110 16.11 12.95 46.58
C GLU A 110 16.22 13.34 45.10
N HIS A 111 16.53 12.38 44.23
CA HIS A 111 16.63 12.62 42.79
C HIS A 111 15.24 12.76 42.15
N ALA A 112 15.23 13.43 40.99
CA ALA A 112 14.06 13.47 40.13
C ALA A 112 14.02 12.25 39.20
N TYR A 113 12.80 11.80 38.89
CA TYR A 113 12.53 10.66 38.02
C TYR A 113 11.52 11.00 36.93
N ALA A 114 11.69 10.37 35.77
CA ALA A 114 10.66 10.27 34.73
C ALA A 114 9.85 9.00 34.96
N VAL A 115 8.52 9.14 35.02
CA VAL A 115 7.57 8.03 35.16
C VAL A 115 6.84 7.86 33.82
N ARG A 116 7.18 6.79 33.09
CA ARG A 116 6.77 6.58 31.70
C ARG A 116 5.97 5.29 31.56
N SER A 117 4.90 5.34 30.79
CA SER A 117 4.12 4.16 30.41
C SER A 117 4.88 3.28 29.40
N SER A 118 4.81 1.95 29.57
CA SER A 118 5.39 0.94 28.68
C SER A 118 4.37 -0.18 28.46
N ALA A 119 3.65 -0.15 27.34
CA ALA A 119 2.63 -1.15 27.05
C ALA A 119 3.22 -2.41 26.41
N THR A 120 2.59 -3.56 26.66
CA THR A 120 2.99 -4.85 26.04
C THR A 120 2.77 -4.90 24.54
N ALA A 121 1.87 -4.06 24.03
CA ALA A 121 1.54 -3.96 22.61
C ALA A 121 2.14 -2.70 21.95
N GLU A 122 2.95 -1.93 22.68
CA GLU A 122 3.44 -0.60 22.27
C GLU A 122 4.43 -0.64 21.10
N ASP A 123 5.26 -1.69 21.07
CA ASP A 123 6.31 -1.89 20.08
C ASP A 123 6.09 -3.18 19.25
N LEU A 124 4.83 -3.62 19.12
CA LEU A 124 4.48 -4.66 18.15
C LEU A 124 4.75 -4.12 16.74
N PRO A 125 5.31 -4.93 15.81
CA PRO A 125 5.63 -4.46 14.45
C PRO A 125 4.45 -3.81 13.71
N HIS A 126 3.23 -4.20 14.07
CA HIS A 126 1.98 -3.78 13.44
C HIS A 126 1.19 -2.72 14.23
N ALA A 127 1.65 -2.30 15.41
CA ALA A 127 0.93 -1.36 16.27
C ALA A 127 1.89 -0.41 16.98
N SER A 128 1.69 0.90 16.79
CA SER A 128 2.41 1.92 17.54
C SER A 128 1.44 2.58 18.51
N PHE A 129 1.63 2.34 19.82
CA PHE A 129 0.94 3.12 20.86
C PHE A 129 1.63 4.47 21.12
N ALA A 130 2.51 4.90 20.20
CA ALA A 130 3.24 6.15 20.30
C ALA A 130 2.31 7.35 20.56
N GLY A 131 2.61 8.09 21.63
CA GLY A 131 1.87 9.28 22.03
C GLY A 131 0.42 9.03 22.47
N GLN A 132 0.04 7.77 22.75
CA GLN A 132 -1.31 7.41 23.23
C GLN A 132 -1.40 7.36 24.76
N GLN A 133 -0.27 7.27 25.45
CA GLN A 133 -0.18 7.05 26.88
C GLN A 133 0.67 8.14 27.55
N ASP A 134 0.41 8.38 28.84
CA ASP A 134 1.00 9.51 29.55
C ASP A 134 2.45 9.22 29.96
N THR A 135 3.24 10.29 29.98
CA THR A 135 4.59 10.33 30.55
C THR A 135 4.68 11.56 31.43
N TYR A 136 5.29 11.40 32.60
CA TYR A 136 5.41 12.46 33.60
C TYR A 136 6.90 12.68 33.90
N LEU A 137 7.37 13.92 33.71
CA LEU A 137 8.77 14.28 33.91
C LEU A 137 9.01 14.99 35.24
N ASN A 138 10.24 14.86 35.75
CA ASN A 138 10.72 15.57 36.93
C ASN A 138 9.89 15.33 38.21
N ILE A 139 9.57 14.07 38.51
CA ILE A 139 8.83 13.67 39.71
C ILE A 139 9.81 13.37 40.84
N ILE A 140 9.60 13.99 42.01
CA ILE A 140 10.48 13.87 43.18
C ILE A 140 9.69 13.29 44.36
N GLY A 141 10.30 12.33 45.06
CA GLY A 141 9.76 11.74 46.27
C GLY A 141 8.87 10.51 46.04
N ARG A 142 8.97 9.55 46.96
CA ARG A 142 8.31 8.23 46.89
C ARG A 142 6.81 8.31 46.64
N GLU A 143 6.07 9.10 47.43
CA GLU A 143 4.61 9.18 47.32
C GLU A 143 4.17 9.76 45.98
N ALA A 144 4.89 10.75 45.47
CA ALA A 144 4.61 11.31 44.16
C ALA A 144 4.86 10.28 43.05
N ILE A 145 5.94 9.50 43.12
CA ILE A 145 6.25 8.45 42.15
C ILE A 145 5.14 7.39 42.14
N LEU A 146 4.71 6.90 43.31
CA LEU A 146 3.62 5.94 43.44
C LEU A 146 2.31 6.49 42.84
N GLN A 147 1.98 7.76 43.12
CA GLN A 147 0.81 8.40 42.53
C GLN A 147 0.89 8.45 40.99
N HIS A 148 2.05 8.74 40.42
CA HIS A 148 2.23 8.80 38.96
C HIS A 148 2.25 7.41 38.31
N ILE A 149 2.65 6.36 39.03
CA ILE A 149 2.46 4.97 38.57
C ILE A 149 0.97 4.68 38.35
N SER A 150 0.09 5.04 39.32
CA SER A 150 -1.36 4.89 39.15
C SER A 150 -1.91 5.74 38.01
N LYS A 151 -1.40 6.96 37.81
CA LYS A 151 -1.78 7.80 36.65
C LYS A 151 -1.38 7.15 35.32
N CYS A 152 -0.19 6.58 35.22
CA CYS A 152 0.22 5.82 34.03
C CYS A 152 -0.73 4.65 33.77
N TRP A 153 -1.07 3.86 34.78
CA TRP A 153 -2.06 2.77 34.65
C TRP A 153 -3.42 3.28 34.17
N ALA A 154 -3.89 4.41 34.70
CA ALA A 154 -5.14 5.04 34.28
C ALA A 154 -5.07 5.55 32.82
N SER A 155 -3.90 5.99 32.34
CA SER A 155 -3.72 6.47 30.97
C SER A 155 -4.01 5.42 29.90
N LEU A 156 -3.97 4.12 30.26
CA LEU A 156 -4.38 3.04 29.37
C LEU A 156 -5.85 3.20 28.93
N PHE A 157 -6.68 3.84 29.76
CA PHE A 157 -8.11 4.04 29.51
C PHE A 157 -8.45 5.50 29.20
N THR A 158 -7.55 6.27 28.59
CA THR A 158 -7.97 7.53 27.94
C THR A 158 -8.90 7.25 26.76
N ASP A 159 -9.77 8.20 26.45
CA ASP A 159 -10.73 8.10 25.34
C ASP A 159 -10.00 7.85 24.01
N ARG A 160 -8.83 8.47 23.84
CA ARG A 160 -7.93 8.31 22.69
C ARG A 160 -7.37 6.89 22.62
N ALA A 161 -6.82 6.36 23.72
CA ALA A 161 -6.23 5.03 23.76
C ALA A 161 -7.27 3.91 23.56
N VAL A 162 -8.47 4.06 24.13
CA VAL A 162 -9.58 3.11 23.94
C VAL A 162 -10.06 3.13 22.49
N THR A 163 -10.31 4.31 21.93
CA THR A 163 -10.78 4.44 20.55
C THR A 163 -9.78 3.82 19.57
N TYR A 164 -8.48 4.07 19.76
CA TYR A 164 -7.42 3.46 18.97
C TYR A 164 -7.45 1.93 19.03
N ARG A 165 -7.63 1.34 20.21
CA ARG A 165 -7.73 -0.12 20.37
C ARG A 165 -8.93 -0.71 19.64
N ILE A 166 -10.11 -0.09 19.77
CA ILE A 166 -11.32 -0.56 19.08
C ILE A 166 -11.12 -0.47 17.55
N GLN A 167 -10.53 0.62 17.06
CA GLN A 167 -10.25 0.81 15.63
C GLN A 167 -9.28 -0.24 15.06
N ASN A 168 -8.27 -0.64 15.86
CA ASN A 168 -7.26 -1.61 15.43
C ASN A 168 -7.60 -3.05 15.86
N GLY A 169 -8.79 -3.31 16.42
CA GLY A 169 -9.23 -4.65 16.81
C GLY A 169 -8.52 -5.24 18.04
N PHE A 170 -7.88 -4.42 18.87
CA PHE A 170 -7.21 -4.90 20.08
C PHE A 170 -8.17 -5.17 21.23
N HIS A 171 -8.17 -6.41 21.74
CA HIS A 171 -8.93 -6.77 22.92
C HIS A 171 -8.42 -6.07 24.18
N HIS A 172 -9.31 -5.36 24.86
CA HIS A 172 -8.97 -4.58 26.07
C HIS A 172 -8.47 -5.44 27.24
N ARG A 173 -8.85 -6.73 27.28
CA ARG A 173 -8.42 -7.70 28.31
C ARG A 173 -6.99 -8.20 28.14
N GLN A 174 -6.41 -8.06 26.97
CA GLN A 174 -5.09 -8.63 26.63
C GLN A 174 -3.97 -7.60 26.68
N ILE A 175 -4.27 -6.35 27.04
CA ILE A 175 -3.28 -5.27 27.11
C ILE A 175 -3.03 -4.91 28.55
N TYR A 176 -1.77 -5.05 28.95
CA TYR A 176 -1.29 -4.69 30.27
C TYR A 176 -0.26 -3.56 30.13
N LEU A 177 -0.11 -2.80 31.22
CA LEU A 177 0.82 -1.69 31.27
C LEU A 177 1.91 -1.94 32.31
N SER A 178 3.16 -1.85 31.87
CA SER A 178 4.30 -1.67 32.75
C SER A 178 4.61 -0.18 32.88
N VAL A 179 5.23 0.22 34.00
CA VAL A 179 5.63 1.62 34.23
C VAL A 179 7.13 1.68 34.44
N VAL A 180 7.81 2.42 33.57
CA VAL A 180 9.23 2.73 33.66
C VAL A 180 9.42 3.88 34.65
N VAL A 181 10.30 3.71 35.62
CA VAL A 181 10.77 4.77 36.51
C VAL A 181 12.26 4.95 36.26
N GLN A 182 12.62 6.04 35.62
CA GLN A 182 13.98 6.31 35.14
C GLN A 182 14.51 7.60 35.76
N ARG A 183 15.78 7.61 36.16
CA ARG A 183 16.43 8.81 36.71
C ARG A 183 16.40 9.94 35.69
N MET A 184 15.99 11.13 36.14
CA MET A 184 15.90 12.31 35.29
C MET A 184 17.29 12.91 35.09
N ILE A 185 17.64 13.17 33.83
CA ILE A 185 18.80 13.99 33.46
C ILE A 185 18.32 15.43 33.26
N VAL A 186 19.14 16.41 33.63
CA VAL A 186 18.87 17.84 33.38
C VAL A 186 19.70 18.28 32.17
N PRO A 187 19.14 18.20 30.94
CA PRO A 187 19.90 18.43 29.74
C PRO A 187 20.01 19.91 29.36
N GLN A 188 21.11 20.21 28.68
CA GLN A 188 21.30 21.45 27.94
C GLN A 188 20.53 21.40 26.61
N ALA A 189 20.56 20.25 25.94
CA ALA A 189 19.86 19.98 24.70
C ALA A 189 19.27 18.56 24.69
N SER A 190 18.19 18.36 23.96
CA SER A 190 17.60 17.05 23.75
C SER A 190 16.94 16.97 22.39
N GLY A 191 16.63 15.76 21.96
CA GLY A 191 16.18 15.56 20.60
C GLY A 191 15.81 14.14 20.26
N ILE A 192 15.57 13.97 18.96
CA ILE A 192 15.24 12.69 18.33
C ILE A 192 16.28 12.43 17.26
N LEU A 193 16.70 11.18 17.12
CA LEU A 193 17.58 10.72 16.05
C LEU A 193 16.92 9.56 15.32
N PHE A 194 16.80 9.69 14.00
CA PHE A 194 16.43 8.60 13.12
C PHE A 194 17.67 8.10 12.39
N THR A 195 17.93 6.80 12.49
CA THR A 195 19.07 6.16 11.80
C THR A 195 18.80 5.91 10.30
N ALA A 196 17.58 6.16 9.85
CA ALA A 196 17.21 6.29 8.44
C ALA A 196 16.41 7.58 8.25
N ASP A 197 16.56 8.25 7.11
CA ASP A 197 15.83 9.49 6.82
C ASP A 197 14.31 9.22 6.80
N PRO A 198 13.51 9.87 7.67
CA PRO A 198 12.07 9.59 7.79
C PRO A 198 11.26 10.03 6.56
N ILE A 199 11.83 10.88 5.69
CA ILE A 199 11.17 11.38 4.48
C ILE A 199 11.49 10.48 3.30
N THR A 200 12.78 10.28 3.03
CA THR A 200 13.23 9.54 1.84
C THR A 200 13.33 8.04 2.08
N SER A 201 13.27 7.59 3.33
CA SER A 201 13.55 6.21 3.77
C SER A 201 15.00 5.75 3.51
N ASN A 202 15.91 6.67 3.14
CA ASN A 202 17.30 6.34 2.90
C ASN A 202 17.98 5.90 4.20
N ARG A 203 18.40 4.63 4.26
CA ARG A 203 19.01 4.04 5.45
C ARG A 203 20.45 4.44 5.67
N LYS A 204 21.13 5.04 4.69
CA LYS A 204 22.48 5.57 4.84
C LYS A 204 22.52 7.01 5.35
N ILE A 205 21.38 7.67 5.48
CA ILE A 205 21.29 9.03 6.02
C ILE A 205 20.71 8.98 7.44
N ILE A 206 21.43 9.55 8.40
CA ILE A 206 20.91 9.82 9.74
C ILE A 206 20.28 11.21 9.74
N SER A 207 19.10 11.34 10.34
CA SER A 207 18.45 12.62 10.61
C SER A 207 18.37 12.88 12.11
N ILE A 208 18.81 14.06 12.54
CA ILE A 208 18.88 14.45 13.95
C ILE A 208 18.08 15.74 14.13
N ASP A 209 17.05 15.67 14.95
CA ASP A 209 16.31 16.84 15.42
C ASP A 209 16.80 17.22 16.81
N ALA A 210 17.19 18.48 17.01
CA ALA A 210 17.74 18.96 18.28
C ALA A 210 17.11 20.29 18.73
N SER A 211 16.76 20.38 20.01
CA SER A 211 16.29 21.61 20.65
C SER A 211 16.88 21.79 22.06
N PHE A 212 16.69 22.97 22.65
CA PHE A 212 17.19 23.28 23.99
C PHE A 212 16.25 22.76 25.09
N GLY A 213 16.82 22.37 26.23
CA GLY A 213 16.06 21.90 27.39
C GLY A 213 15.52 20.47 27.22
N LEU A 214 14.35 20.20 27.82
CA LEU A 214 13.72 18.88 27.88
C LEU A 214 12.99 18.49 26.58
N GLY A 215 13.05 17.20 26.24
CA GLY A 215 12.54 16.66 24.97
C GLY A 215 11.02 16.61 24.84
N GLU A 216 10.30 16.76 25.96
CA GLU A 216 8.83 16.80 25.99
C GLU A 216 8.25 17.85 25.04
N ALA A 217 8.92 19.01 24.92
CA ALA A 217 8.50 20.08 24.04
C ALA A 217 8.52 19.67 22.56
N LEU A 218 9.54 18.89 22.17
CA LEU A 218 9.72 18.43 20.79
C LEU A 218 8.69 17.34 20.45
N VAL A 219 8.51 16.36 21.34
CA VAL A 219 7.55 15.26 21.15
C VAL A 219 6.10 15.76 21.14
N SER A 220 5.80 16.84 21.88
CA SER A 220 4.47 17.48 21.88
C SER A 220 4.23 18.45 20.71
N GLY A 221 5.23 18.69 19.86
CA GLY A 221 5.13 19.59 18.70
C GLY A 221 5.00 21.07 19.04
N LEU A 222 5.36 21.47 20.27
CA LEU A 222 5.24 22.85 20.76
C LEU A 222 6.44 23.74 20.36
N VAL A 223 7.56 23.13 19.97
CA VAL A 223 8.80 23.81 19.58
C VAL A 223 9.29 23.37 18.21
N SER A 224 9.90 24.31 17.50
CA SER A 224 10.76 24.00 16.35
C SER A 224 12.11 23.46 16.84
N ALA A 225 12.74 22.58 16.06
CA ALA A 225 14.07 22.04 16.33
C ALA A 225 15.00 22.27 15.12
N ASP A 226 16.30 22.30 15.38
CA ASP A 226 17.30 22.22 14.32
C ASP A 226 17.28 20.82 13.74
N CYS A 227 17.44 20.71 12.42
CA CYS A 227 17.52 19.43 11.72
C CYS A 227 18.91 19.29 11.08
N TYR A 228 19.58 18.17 11.37
CA TYR A 228 20.89 17.83 10.81
C TYR A 228 20.79 16.51 10.05
N LYS A 229 21.41 16.44 8.87
CA LYS A 229 21.57 15.18 8.14
C LYS A 229 23.03 14.79 8.05
N VAL A 230 23.31 13.53 8.36
CA VAL A 230 24.66 12.94 8.34
C VAL A 230 24.68 11.74 7.39
N HIS A 231 25.67 11.71 6.50
CA HIS A 231 25.92 10.62 5.57
C HIS A 231 27.43 10.33 5.56
N ASP A 232 27.83 9.06 5.71
CA ASP A 232 29.23 8.63 5.72
C ASP A 232 30.17 9.50 6.58
N GLU A 233 29.75 9.76 7.84
CA GLU A 233 30.49 10.58 8.83
C GLU A 233 30.65 12.07 8.45
N GLU A 234 29.95 12.54 7.42
CA GLU A 234 29.91 13.95 6.99
C GLU A 234 28.53 14.56 7.19
N ILE A 235 28.48 15.83 7.61
CA ILE A 235 27.22 16.58 7.73
C ILE A 235 26.85 17.11 6.34
N VAL A 236 25.83 16.53 5.74
CA VAL A 236 25.38 16.88 4.38
C VAL A 236 24.32 17.99 4.37
N GLU A 237 23.59 18.18 5.47
CA GLU A 237 22.56 19.22 5.57
C GLU A 237 22.47 19.76 7.01
N LYS A 238 22.25 21.08 7.13
CA LYS A 238 21.95 21.75 8.41
C LYS A 238 20.83 22.76 8.20
N GLN A 239 19.73 22.57 8.93
CA GLN A 239 18.62 23.51 8.97
C GLN A 239 18.48 24.04 10.40
N ILE A 240 18.74 25.34 10.58
CA ILE A 240 18.63 25.99 11.89
C ILE A 240 17.25 26.63 12.02
N ALA A 241 16.51 26.20 13.04
CA ALA A 241 15.18 26.71 13.33
C ALA A 241 15.20 27.77 14.42
N ALA A 242 14.22 28.67 14.37
CA ALA A 242 13.99 29.68 15.41
C ALA A 242 13.30 29.06 16.63
N LYS A 243 14.10 28.67 17.63
CA LYS A 243 13.65 28.02 18.87
C LYS A 243 13.17 29.07 19.86
N LYS A 244 11.86 29.36 19.90
CA LYS A 244 11.29 30.46 20.71
C LYS A 244 11.11 30.12 22.19
N ILE A 245 10.85 28.86 22.52
CA ILE A 245 10.58 28.38 23.88
C ILE A 245 11.37 27.10 24.15
N ALA A 246 11.63 26.81 25.42
CA ALA A 246 12.20 25.55 25.90
C ALA A 246 11.55 25.15 27.24
N ILE A 247 11.54 23.86 27.52
CA ILE A 247 11.00 23.31 28.78
C ILE A 247 12.16 22.94 29.70
N TYR A 248 12.07 23.32 30.98
CA TYR A 248 13.06 23.04 32.01
C TYR A 248 12.42 22.38 33.23
N GLY A 249 13.17 21.55 33.96
CA GLY A 249 12.73 20.99 35.23
C GLY A 249 12.87 22.00 36.37
N LEU A 250 11.86 22.05 37.25
CA LEU A 250 11.88 22.83 38.50
C LEU A 250 12.63 22.09 39.61
N LYS A 251 13.20 22.81 40.58
CA LYS A 251 13.95 22.19 41.69
C LYS A 251 13.05 21.42 42.65
N GLU A 252 11.81 21.88 42.80
CA GLU A 252 10.76 21.32 43.66
C GLU A 252 9.95 20.19 42.98
N GLY A 253 10.26 19.87 41.72
CA GLY A 253 9.53 18.91 40.90
C GLY A 253 8.57 19.57 39.90
N GLY A 254 8.29 18.88 38.79
CA GLY A 254 7.50 19.38 37.66
C GLY A 254 8.31 20.18 36.63
N THR A 255 7.65 20.67 35.59
CA THR A 255 8.30 21.35 34.46
C THR A 255 7.74 22.76 34.26
N GLU A 256 8.55 23.63 33.67
CA GLU A 256 8.13 24.97 33.27
C GLU A 256 8.58 25.29 31.84
N THR A 257 7.74 26.03 31.13
CA THR A 257 8.06 26.55 29.79
C THR A 257 8.64 27.95 29.91
N ARG A 258 9.85 28.17 29.39
CA ARG A 258 10.52 29.48 29.37
C ARG A 258 10.71 29.95 27.92
N GLN A 259 10.67 31.27 27.71
CA GLN A 259 11.10 31.85 26.44
C GLN A 259 12.62 31.85 26.35
N ILE A 260 13.14 31.51 25.17
CA ILE A 260 14.57 31.56 24.88
C ILE A 260 14.95 33.00 24.49
N ASP A 261 16.09 33.48 24.98
CA ASP A 261 16.61 34.80 24.65
C ASP A 261 16.74 34.99 23.13
N PRO A 262 16.35 36.14 22.56
CA PRO A 262 16.33 36.38 21.11
C PRO A 262 17.61 36.01 20.37
N ASP A 263 18.77 36.27 21.00
CA ASP A 263 20.09 35.98 20.44
C ASP A 263 20.38 34.46 20.38
N GLN A 264 19.79 33.68 21.29
CA GLN A 264 19.93 32.21 21.33
C GLN A 264 18.91 31.48 20.45
N GLN A 265 17.80 32.11 20.05
CA GLN A 265 16.75 31.45 19.26
C GLN A 265 17.25 30.93 17.91
N LYS A 266 18.27 31.59 17.32
CA LYS A 266 18.90 31.21 16.05
C LYS A 266 20.28 30.57 16.24
N ALA A 267 20.69 30.31 17.47
CA ALA A 267 21.92 29.57 17.72
C ALA A 267 21.71 28.10 17.34
N GLN A 268 22.76 27.49 16.78
CA GLN A 268 22.80 26.06 16.51
C GLN A 268 22.82 25.28 17.84
N THR A 269 21.95 24.29 18.01
CA THR A 269 21.81 23.56 19.27
C THR A 269 22.99 22.63 19.57
N LEU A 270 23.53 21.95 18.56
CA LEU A 270 24.66 21.03 18.71
C LEU A 270 25.84 21.50 17.87
N HIS A 271 27.06 21.44 18.39
CA HIS A 271 28.25 21.70 17.58
C HIS A 271 28.55 20.52 16.63
N GLU A 272 29.34 20.74 15.58
CA GLU A 272 29.56 19.73 14.53
C GLU A 272 30.13 18.41 15.06
N GLN A 273 31.08 18.47 16.00
CA GLN A 273 31.64 17.27 16.63
C GLN A 273 30.58 16.48 17.41
N GLN A 274 29.67 17.17 18.09
CA GLN A 274 28.57 16.56 18.83
C GLN A 274 27.57 15.90 17.87
N ILE A 275 27.29 16.51 16.72
CA ILE A 275 26.42 15.94 15.67
C ILE A 275 27.00 14.61 15.16
N LEU A 276 28.29 14.58 14.83
CA LEU A 276 28.96 13.38 14.33
C LEU A 276 29.07 12.30 15.41
N GLN A 277 29.39 12.67 16.65
CA GLN A 277 29.42 11.75 17.79
C GLN A 277 28.05 11.09 18.01
N LEU A 278 26.97 11.88 17.98
CA LEU A 278 25.62 11.37 18.15
C LEU A 278 25.19 10.46 16.98
N ALA A 279 25.55 10.81 15.74
CA ALA A 279 25.34 9.96 14.58
C ALA A 279 26.05 8.60 14.72
N HIS A 280 27.29 8.59 15.24
CA HIS A 280 28.03 7.36 15.50
C HIS A 280 27.33 6.49 16.56
N LEU A 281 26.87 7.08 17.66
CA LEU A 281 26.08 6.37 18.69
C LEU A 281 24.81 5.77 18.09
N GLY A 282 24.11 6.52 17.23
CA GLY A 282 22.93 6.04 16.51
C GLY A 282 23.22 4.79 15.67
N ARG A 283 24.31 4.78 14.88
CA ARG A 283 24.72 3.60 14.10
C ARG A 283 25.12 2.41 14.97
N GLN A 284 25.74 2.66 16.13
CA GLN A 284 26.08 1.59 17.07
C GLN A 284 24.82 0.91 17.62
N ILE A 285 23.80 1.71 17.96
CA ILE A 285 22.51 1.20 18.45
C ILE A 285 21.77 0.46 17.34
N GLU A 286 21.68 1.02 16.13
CA GLU A 286 21.09 0.33 14.97
C GLU A 286 21.75 -1.02 14.70
N LYS A 287 23.10 -1.08 14.74
CA LYS A 287 23.85 -2.31 14.54
C LYS A 287 23.52 -3.37 15.60
N HIS A 288 23.30 -2.95 16.85
CA HIS A 288 22.92 -3.84 17.94
C HIS A 288 21.51 -4.44 17.72
N PHE A 289 20.53 -3.60 17.37
CA PHE A 289 19.15 -4.05 17.12
C PHE A 289 18.94 -4.69 15.73
N GLY A 290 19.89 -4.55 14.81
CA GLY A 290 19.83 -5.12 13.46
C GLY A 290 18.81 -4.46 12.53
N CYS A 291 18.21 -3.34 12.92
CA CYS A 291 17.22 -2.60 12.13
C CYS A 291 17.23 -1.10 12.46
N PRO A 292 16.80 -0.23 11.52
CA PRO A 292 16.75 1.21 11.76
C PRO A 292 15.93 1.57 13.01
N GLN A 293 16.53 2.41 13.84
CA GLN A 293 16.00 2.91 15.11
C GLN A 293 15.61 4.39 15.05
N ASP A 294 14.55 4.72 15.78
CA ASP A 294 14.13 6.02 16.27
C ASP A 294 14.55 6.14 17.74
N ILE A 295 15.41 7.11 18.04
CA ILE A 295 16.17 7.22 19.29
C ILE A 295 15.91 8.57 19.93
N GLU A 296 15.42 8.57 21.17
CA GLU A 296 15.35 9.78 22.00
C GLU A 296 16.63 9.92 22.81
N TRP A 297 17.21 11.12 22.78
CA TRP A 297 18.48 11.41 23.44
C TRP A 297 18.45 12.74 24.18
N CYS A 298 19.36 12.89 25.14
CA CYS A 298 19.62 14.16 25.79
C CYS A 298 21.12 14.37 26.04
N LEU A 299 21.55 15.63 26.10
CA LEU A 299 22.93 16.05 26.26
C LEU A 299 23.06 16.81 27.58
N ALA A 300 23.90 16.30 28.48
CA ALA A 300 24.24 16.94 29.74
C ALA A 300 25.75 16.82 29.97
N ASP A 301 26.41 17.92 30.33
CA ASP A 301 27.85 17.96 30.59
C ASP A 301 28.71 17.34 29.48
N ASP A 302 28.36 17.62 28.22
CA ASP A 302 28.98 17.05 27.00
C ASP A 302 28.87 15.52 26.86
N ILE A 303 27.99 14.88 27.64
CA ILE A 303 27.70 13.45 27.58
C ILE A 303 26.29 13.24 27.02
N PHE A 304 26.20 12.40 25.98
CA PHE A 304 24.93 11.94 25.44
C PHE A 304 24.37 10.78 26.25
N TYR A 305 23.11 10.92 26.67
CA TYR A 305 22.31 9.89 27.30
C TYR A 305 21.18 9.45 26.36
N ILE A 306 21.00 8.15 26.22
CA ILE A 306 19.90 7.57 25.45
C ILE A 306 18.75 7.26 26.40
N VAL A 307 17.60 7.88 26.15
CA VAL A 307 16.43 7.78 27.02
C VAL A 307 15.33 6.91 26.42
N GLN A 308 15.40 6.60 25.12
CA GLN A 308 14.54 5.62 24.46
C GLN A 308 15.15 5.18 23.13
N SER A 309 14.89 3.95 22.71
CA SER A 309 15.09 3.49 21.33
C SER A 309 13.92 2.60 20.92
N ARG A 310 13.50 2.68 19.65
CA ARG A 310 12.47 1.82 19.07
C ARG A 310 12.71 1.61 17.57
N PRO A 311 12.28 0.48 16.99
CA PRO A 311 12.40 0.25 15.55
C PRO A 311 11.52 1.22 14.75
N ILE A 312 12.00 1.67 13.59
CA ILE A 312 11.21 2.47 12.64
C ILE A 312 10.31 1.52 11.83
N THR A 313 9.00 1.57 12.08
CA THR A 313 8.01 0.67 11.44
C THR A 313 7.39 1.21 10.16
N THR A 314 7.69 2.45 9.78
CA THR A 314 7.14 3.11 8.59
C THR A 314 7.96 2.90 7.31
N LEU A 315 9.19 2.37 7.43
CA LEU A 315 10.07 2.20 6.28
C LEU A 315 9.59 1.06 5.38
N TYR A 316 9.60 1.30 4.06
CA TYR A 316 9.38 0.23 3.10
C TYR A 316 10.57 -0.76 3.13
N PRO A 317 10.34 -2.08 3.20
CA PRO A 317 11.42 -3.07 3.23
C PRO A 317 12.20 -3.09 1.90
N ILE A 318 13.48 -3.45 1.96
CA ILE A 318 14.36 -3.51 0.79
C ILE A 318 14.36 -4.94 0.25
N PRO A 319 14.33 -5.14 -1.09
CA PRO A 319 14.49 -6.47 -1.65
C PRO A 319 15.87 -7.06 -1.34
N GLU A 320 15.92 -8.33 -0.95
CA GLU A 320 17.18 -9.02 -0.67
C GLU A 320 18.04 -9.15 -1.95
N ALA A 321 19.26 -8.62 -1.87
CA ALA A 321 20.29 -8.74 -2.90
C ALA A 321 21.38 -9.73 -2.45
N ALA A 322 22.04 -10.38 -3.41
CA ALA A 322 23.12 -11.33 -3.14
C ALA A 322 24.48 -10.65 -2.91
N ASP A 323 24.55 -9.34 -3.10
CA ASP A 323 25.75 -8.52 -3.00
C ASP A 323 25.44 -7.17 -2.32
N GLN A 324 26.49 -6.37 -2.08
CA GLN A 324 26.39 -5.03 -1.49
C GLN A 324 26.49 -3.91 -2.54
N ALA A 325 26.31 -4.23 -3.83
CA ALA A 325 26.37 -3.22 -4.87
C ALA A 325 25.13 -2.31 -4.83
N ASN A 326 25.22 -1.16 -5.51
CA ASN A 326 24.08 -0.28 -5.69
C ASN A 326 23.09 -0.93 -6.66
N HIS A 327 21.85 -1.07 -6.21
CA HIS A 327 20.74 -1.59 -7.01
C HIS A 327 19.63 -0.56 -7.17
N VAL A 328 18.89 -0.68 -8.27
CA VAL A 328 17.73 0.17 -8.55
C VAL A 328 16.56 -0.73 -8.94
N TYR A 329 15.51 -0.68 -8.12
CA TYR A 329 14.36 -1.55 -8.22
C TYR A 329 13.14 -0.77 -8.74
N LEU A 330 12.53 -1.28 -9.81
CA LEU A 330 11.27 -0.77 -10.33
C LEU A 330 10.11 -1.62 -9.84
N SER A 331 9.07 -0.98 -9.31
CA SER A 331 7.88 -1.69 -8.82
C SER A 331 7.08 -2.31 -9.97
N VAL A 332 6.90 -3.64 -9.93
CA VAL A 332 5.99 -4.35 -10.83
C VAL A 332 4.53 -3.99 -10.55
N GLY A 333 4.17 -3.70 -9.29
CA GLY A 333 2.81 -3.33 -8.91
C GLY A 333 2.29 -2.10 -9.65
N HIS A 334 3.08 -1.02 -9.71
CA HIS A 334 2.78 0.16 -10.52
C HIS A 334 2.59 -0.15 -12.02
N GLN A 335 3.41 -1.04 -12.59
CA GLN A 335 3.28 -1.45 -13.99
C GLN A 335 2.03 -2.31 -14.23
N GLN A 336 1.65 -3.14 -13.25
CA GLN A 336 0.47 -4.00 -13.31
C GLN A 336 -0.81 -3.31 -12.79
N MET A 337 -0.73 -2.06 -12.34
CA MET A 337 -1.80 -1.35 -11.65
C MET A 337 -2.37 -2.11 -10.44
N MET A 338 -1.50 -2.77 -9.67
CA MET A 338 -1.89 -3.53 -8.49
C MET A 338 -0.85 -3.30 -7.40
N THR A 339 -1.13 -2.36 -6.51
CA THR A 339 -0.21 -1.93 -5.43
C THR A 339 -0.51 -2.56 -4.08
N ASP A 340 -1.62 -3.27 -3.94
CA ASP A 340 -1.92 -4.09 -2.77
C ASP A 340 -0.81 -5.13 -2.52
N PRO A 341 -0.63 -5.58 -1.27
CA PRO A 341 0.23 -6.72 -1.00
C PRO A 341 -0.36 -8.00 -1.58
N ILE A 342 0.51 -8.86 -2.11
CA ILE A 342 0.17 -10.16 -2.67
C ILE A 342 0.57 -11.22 -1.65
N LYS A 343 -0.33 -12.17 -1.37
CA LYS A 343 -0.03 -13.28 -0.45
C LYS A 343 1.04 -14.22 -1.03
N PRO A 344 1.81 -14.95 -0.19
CA PRO A 344 2.89 -15.86 -0.63
C PRO A 344 2.54 -16.79 -1.80
N LEU A 345 1.35 -17.40 -1.80
CA LEU A 345 0.93 -18.27 -2.89
C LEU A 345 0.76 -17.49 -4.20
N GLY A 346 0.13 -16.30 -4.14
CA GLY A 346 -0.02 -15.41 -5.28
C GLY A 346 1.31 -14.94 -5.86
N LEU A 347 2.28 -14.60 -5.00
CA LEU A 347 3.64 -14.26 -5.42
C LEU A 347 4.29 -15.43 -6.16
N SER A 348 4.13 -16.66 -5.65
CA SER A 348 4.70 -17.86 -6.26
C SER A 348 4.16 -18.09 -7.67
N PHE A 349 2.85 -18.00 -7.87
CA PHE A 349 2.25 -18.15 -9.20
C PHE A 349 2.73 -17.11 -10.21
N TYR A 350 2.83 -15.84 -9.79
CA TYR A 350 3.34 -14.79 -10.66
C TYR A 350 4.81 -15.02 -11.03
N LEU A 351 5.64 -15.39 -10.06
CA LEU A 351 7.07 -15.70 -10.23
C LEU A 351 7.30 -16.92 -11.12
N MET A 352 6.47 -17.95 -11.00
CA MET A 352 6.57 -19.15 -11.84
C MET A 352 6.30 -18.86 -13.31
N ILE A 353 5.59 -17.78 -13.67
CA ILE A 353 5.21 -17.47 -15.06
C ILE A 353 6.16 -16.48 -15.71
N THR A 354 6.55 -15.43 -14.99
CA THR A 354 7.43 -14.39 -15.53
C THR A 354 8.81 -14.96 -15.90
N PRO A 355 9.36 -14.65 -17.09
CA PRO A 355 10.73 -14.99 -17.43
C PRO A 355 11.73 -13.99 -16.83
N ALA A 356 11.27 -12.81 -16.38
CA ALA A 356 12.13 -11.78 -15.82
C ALA A 356 12.46 -12.09 -14.36
N PRO A 357 13.73 -11.98 -13.94
CA PRO A 357 14.09 -12.11 -12.54
C PRO A 357 13.45 -10.97 -11.75
N MET A 358 12.73 -11.33 -10.69
CA MET A 358 12.06 -10.39 -9.81
C MET A 358 12.52 -10.58 -8.37
N ARG A 359 12.44 -9.49 -7.60
CA ARG A 359 12.73 -9.46 -6.17
C ARG A 359 11.44 -9.20 -5.40
N LYS A 360 11.35 -9.72 -4.18
CA LYS A 360 10.21 -9.54 -3.29
C LYS A 360 10.55 -8.49 -2.24
N ALA A 361 9.64 -7.56 -1.97
CA ALA A 361 9.72 -6.65 -0.82
C ALA A 361 8.32 -6.21 -0.42
N GLY A 362 8.02 -6.25 0.88
CA GLY A 362 6.75 -5.74 1.42
C GLY A 362 5.51 -6.41 0.84
N GLY A 363 5.59 -7.71 0.48
CA GLY A 363 4.52 -8.42 -0.21
C GLY A 363 4.31 -8.03 -1.68
N ARG A 364 5.22 -7.26 -2.30
CA ARG A 364 5.16 -6.86 -3.72
C ARG A 364 6.40 -7.32 -4.49
N LEU A 365 6.33 -7.21 -5.81
CA LEU A 365 7.40 -7.58 -6.74
C LEU A 365 8.09 -6.36 -7.34
N PHE A 366 9.39 -6.48 -7.51
CA PHE A 366 10.26 -5.47 -8.10
C PHE A 366 11.18 -6.10 -9.16
N VAL A 367 11.54 -5.33 -10.18
CA VAL A 367 12.57 -5.70 -11.16
C VAL A 367 13.81 -4.86 -10.89
N ASP A 368 14.95 -5.53 -10.74
CA ASP A 368 16.25 -4.86 -10.67
C ASP A 368 16.69 -4.42 -12.07
N VAL A 369 16.86 -3.11 -12.23
CA VAL A 369 17.29 -2.47 -13.49
C VAL A 369 18.71 -1.91 -13.41
N ALA A 370 19.43 -2.12 -12.30
CA ALA A 370 20.81 -1.67 -12.15
C ALA A 370 21.73 -2.10 -13.31
N PRO A 371 21.67 -3.35 -13.82
CA PRO A 371 22.49 -3.75 -14.98
C PRO A 371 22.19 -2.94 -16.25
N ARG A 372 20.94 -2.52 -16.46
CA ARG A 372 20.56 -1.68 -17.61
C ARG A 372 21.05 -0.24 -17.43
N LEU A 373 21.00 0.28 -16.20
CA LEU A 373 21.51 1.59 -15.84
C LEU A 373 23.04 1.67 -15.82
N ALA A 374 23.75 0.54 -15.80
CA ALA A 374 25.21 0.52 -15.82
C ALA A 374 25.81 0.74 -17.23
N SER A 375 24.99 0.80 -18.29
CA SER A 375 25.43 1.02 -19.68
C SER A 375 24.70 2.18 -20.37
N LEU A 376 25.37 2.92 -21.26
CA LEU A 376 24.76 4.04 -21.99
C LEU A 376 23.58 3.58 -22.87
N VAL A 377 23.79 2.52 -23.65
CA VAL A 377 22.75 1.93 -24.51
C VAL A 377 21.58 1.41 -23.67
N GLY A 378 21.86 0.77 -22.53
CA GLY A 378 20.84 0.27 -21.62
C GLY A 378 20.03 1.40 -20.96
N ARG A 379 20.68 2.50 -20.56
CA ARG A 379 20.03 3.72 -20.03
C ARG A 379 19.06 4.30 -21.04
N GLU A 380 19.51 4.56 -22.26
CA GLU A 380 18.67 5.15 -23.31
C GLU A 380 17.46 4.26 -23.64
N ALA A 381 17.69 2.95 -23.78
CA ALA A 381 16.62 1.98 -24.05
C ALA A 381 15.60 1.92 -22.90
N LEU A 382 16.07 1.94 -21.64
CA LEU A 382 15.20 1.93 -20.47
C LEU A 382 14.37 3.22 -20.38
N LEU A 383 15.01 4.39 -20.48
CA LEU A 383 14.32 5.68 -20.42
C LEU A 383 13.27 5.84 -21.52
N LYS A 384 13.57 5.35 -22.73
CA LYS A 384 12.61 5.31 -23.84
C LYS A 384 11.44 4.39 -23.55
N THR A 385 11.68 3.22 -22.97
CA THR A 385 10.61 2.28 -22.59
C THR A 385 9.71 2.88 -21.50
N MET A 386 10.26 3.73 -20.63
CA MET A 386 9.52 4.37 -19.54
C MET A 386 8.81 5.67 -19.96
N GLU A 387 8.78 6.04 -21.24
CA GLU A 387 8.02 7.23 -21.70
C GLU A 387 6.53 7.15 -21.36
N SER A 388 5.96 5.95 -21.23
CA SER A 388 4.57 5.75 -20.83
C SER A 388 4.29 6.01 -19.33
N ASP A 389 5.35 6.12 -18.51
CA ASP A 389 5.29 6.45 -17.08
C ASP A 389 6.33 7.55 -16.76
N PRO A 390 5.96 8.83 -16.91
CA PRO A 390 6.90 9.94 -16.71
C PRO A 390 7.41 10.04 -15.27
N LEU A 391 6.69 9.52 -14.28
CA LEU A 391 7.14 9.52 -12.88
C LEU A 391 8.29 8.53 -12.69
N ILE A 392 8.20 7.33 -13.25
CA ILE A 392 9.33 6.39 -13.24
C ILE A 392 10.51 6.97 -14.03
N LYS A 393 10.26 7.55 -15.21
CA LYS A 393 11.32 8.18 -16.03
C LYS A 393 12.04 9.29 -15.27
N GLY A 394 11.30 10.22 -14.65
CA GLY A 394 11.87 11.32 -13.87
C GLY A 394 12.66 10.84 -12.65
N ALA A 395 12.17 9.80 -11.96
CA ALA A 395 12.90 9.16 -10.87
C ALA A 395 14.22 8.53 -11.35
N LEU A 396 14.20 7.81 -12.48
CA LEU A 396 15.40 7.23 -13.08
C LEU A 396 16.40 8.31 -13.54
N MET A 397 15.93 9.44 -14.09
CA MET A 397 16.80 10.56 -14.43
C MET A 397 17.48 11.14 -13.19
N THR A 398 16.75 11.31 -12.09
CA THR A 398 17.31 11.74 -10.80
C THR A 398 18.42 10.81 -10.32
N ILE A 399 18.26 9.50 -10.47
CA ILE A 399 19.28 8.50 -10.11
C ILE A 399 20.53 8.65 -10.98
N ILE A 400 20.33 8.86 -12.29
CA ILE A 400 21.43 9.03 -13.26
C ILE A 400 22.20 10.32 -12.96
N ASP A 401 21.51 11.42 -12.68
CA ASP A 401 22.11 12.73 -12.40
C ASP A 401 22.93 12.76 -11.10
N ARG A 402 22.54 11.94 -10.11
CA ARG A 402 23.26 11.76 -8.84
C ARG A 402 24.47 10.81 -8.92
N ASP A 403 24.75 10.24 -10.09
CA ASP A 403 25.79 9.21 -10.31
C ASP A 403 25.71 8.02 -9.32
N PHE A 404 24.49 7.68 -8.88
CA PHE A 404 24.28 6.55 -7.96
C PHE A 404 24.66 5.21 -8.62
N MET A 405 24.43 5.11 -9.94
CA MET A 405 24.86 3.98 -10.76
C MET A 405 26.02 4.41 -11.66
N LYS A 406 27.22 3.87 -11.41
CA LYS A 406 28.41 4.13 -12.24
C LYS A 406 28.34 3.37 -13.57
N LEU A 407 28.85 4.00 -14.63
CA LEU A 407 29.01 3.37 -15.95
C LEU A 407 30.13 2.33 -15.93
N LEU A 408 29.97 1.25 -16.70
CA LEU A 408 31.00 0.24 -16.85
C LEU A 408 32.22 0.77 -17.66
N PRO A 409 33.47 0.41 -17.27
CA PRO A 409 34.70 0.99 -17.85
C PRO A 409 34.91 0.81 -19.37
N ASN A 410 34.22 -0.13 -20.03
CA ASN A 410 34.45 -0.51 -21.44
C ASN A 410 33.25 -0.23 -22.38
N ASP A 411 32.27 0.57 -21.95
CA ASP A 411 31.02 0.76 -22.69
C ASP A 411 31.08 1.74 -23.89
N GLN A 412 32.27 2.27 -24.23
CA GLN A 412 32.42 3.19 -25.35
C GLN A 412 32.36 2.53 -26.74
N THR A 413 32.25 1.19 -26.84
CA THR A 413 32.42 0.48 -28.12
C THR A 413 31.30 -0.47 -28.52
N ALA A 414 30.14 -0.46 -27.86
CA ALA A 414 28.99 -1.23 -28.35
C ALA A 414 28.21 -0.39 -29.40
N PRO A 415 28.01 -0.88 -30.63
CA PRO A 415 27.12 -0.22 -31.57
C PRO A 415 25.74 -0.13 -30.94
N ILE A 416 25.12 1.05 -31.01
CA ILE A 416 23.69 1.22 -30.76
C ILE A 416 22.98 0.09 -31.51
N PRO A 417 22.26 -0.84 -30.86
CA PRO A 417 21.27 -1.61 -31.57
C PRO A 417 20.23 -0.57 -31.98
N SER A 418 20.33 -0.03 -33.19
CA SER A 418 19.27 0.72 -33.80
C SER A 418 18.12 -0.25 -34.07
N ARG A 419 17.41 -0.61 -33.02
CA ARG A 419 15.99 -0.87 -33.13
C ARG A 419 15.30 0.44 -32.82
N SER A 420 15.49 1.41 -33.72
CA SER A 420 14.36 2.19 -34.16
C SER A 420 13.27 1.16 -34.49
N HIS A 421 12.32 0.95 -33.57
CA HIS A 421 11.05 0.31 -33.92
C HIS A 421 10.27 1.14 -34.96
N THR A 422 10.79 2.32 -35.31
CA THR A 422 10.41 3.13 -36.47
C THR A 422 11.08 2.69 -37.78
N ASP A 423 12.14 1.88 -37.79
CA ASP A 423 12.73 1.35 -39.03
C ASP A 423 12.14 -0.01 -39.40
N ARG A 424 11.20 0.07 -40.35
CA ARG A 424 10.65 -1.01 -41.16
C ARG A 424 10.08 -2.18 -40.35
N LEU A 425 8.84 -1.98 -39.89
CA LEU A 425 7.89 -3.09 -39.78
C LEU A 425 7.93 -3.87 -41.09
N ALA A 426 8.53 -5.07 -41.08
CA ALA A 426 8.14 -6.09 -42.04
C ALA A 426 6.61 -6.16 -41.98
N PRO A 427 5.89 -6.15 -43.11
CA PRO A 427 4.44 -6.02 -43.09
C PRO A 427 3.84 -7.20 -42.32
N PHE A 428 3.46 -6.96 -41.07
CA PHE A 428 2.55 -7.84 -40.36
C PHE A 428 1.26 -7.83 -41.16
N VAL A 429 0.82 -9.00 -41.60
CA VAL A 429 -0.37 -9.12 -42.44
C VAL A 429 -1.56 -8.65 -41.60
N ASN A 430 -2.26 -7.61 -42.07
CA ASN A 430 -3.48 -7.12 -41.42
C ASN A 430 -4.65 -8.08 -41.73
N ASP A 431 -4.59 -9.28 -41.14
CA ASP A 431 -5.59 -10.32 -41.25
C ASP A 431 -6.35 -10.46 -39.92
N PRO A 432 -7.62 -9.99 -39.84
CA PRO A 432 -8.40 -10.06 -38.60
C PRO A 432 -8.71 -11.50 -38.15
N THR A 433 -8.57 -12.51 -39.01
CA THR A 433 -8.81 -13.92 -38.63
C THR A 433 -7.80 -14.42 -37.60
N ILE A 434 -6.58 -13.84 -37.58
CA ILE A 434 -5.52 -14.18 -36.61
C ILE A 434 -6.03 -14.01 -35.17
N VAL A 435 -6.73 -12.91 -34.87
CA VAL A 435 -7.28 -12.64 -33.53
C VAL A 435 -8.28 -13.71 -33.14
N THR A 436 -9.18 -14.06 -34.06
CA THR A 436 -10.22 -15.08 -33.82
C THR A 436 -9.60 -16.45 -33.54
N ASP A 437 -8.56 -16.82 -34.28
CA ASP A 437 -7.88 -18.11 -34.12
C ASP A 437 -7.09 -18.19 -32.80
N LEU A 438 -6.43 -17.10 -32.40
CA LEU A 438 -5.74 -17.01 -31.11
C LEU A 438 -6.72 -17.14 -29.93
N ILE A 439 -7.88 -16.48 -30.02
CA ILE A 439 -8.95 -16.58 -29.02
C ILE A 439 -9.46 -18.03 -28.92
N LYS A 440 -9.80 -18.66 -30.04
CA LYS A 440 -10.27 -20.07 -30.08
C LYS A 440 -9.25 -21.03 -29.50
N ARG A 441 -7.97 -20.87 -29.84
CA ARG A 441 -6.87 -21.71 -29.32
C ARG A 441 -6.78 -21.60 -27.80
N ASN A 442 -6.89 -20.40 -27.25
CA ASN A 442 -6.86 -20.16 -25.81
C ASN A 442 -8.08 -20.81 -25.11
N GLN A 443 -9.29 -20.63 -25.65
CA GLN A 443 -10.52 -21.24 -25.12
C GLN A 443 -10.44 -22.76 -25.11
N ALA A 444 -10.00 -23.39 -26.22
CA ALA A 444 -9.83 -24.83 -26.29
C ALA A 444 -8.83 -25.34 -25.24
N SER A 445 -7.74 -24.60 -25.04
CA SER A 445 -6.70 -24.95 -24.07
C SER A 445 -7.18 -24.83 -22.62
N ILE A 446 -8.06 -23.86 -22.30
CA ILE A 446 -8.69 -23.75 -20.97
C ILE A 446 -9.67 -24.89 -20.73
N ALA A 447 -10.47 -25.26 -21.74
CA ALA A 447 -11.40 -26.38 -21.64
C ALA A 447 -10.68 -27.71 -21.40
N GLU A 448 -9.57 -27.94 -22.09
CA GLU A 448 -8.71 -29.11 -21.89
C GLU A 448 -8.13 -29.14 -20.46
N LEU A 449 -7.63 -28.01 -19.95
CA LEU A 449 -7.19 -27.89 -18.55
C LEU A 449 -8.32 -28.27 -17.58
N GLN A 450 -9.51 -27.68 -17.75
CA GLN A 450 -10.64 -27.90 -16.87
C GLN A 450 -11.07 -29.37 -16.81
N GLN A 451 -10.95 -30.11 -17.91
CA GLN A 451 -11.23 -31.55 -17.96
C GLN A 451 -10.11 -32.36 -17.29
N ASN A 452 -8.85 -32.07 -17.61
CA ASN A 452 -7.71 -32.87 -17.17
C ASN A 452 -7.41 -32.75 -15.67
N ILE A 453 -7.63 -31.56 -15.09
CA ILE A 453 -7.33 -31.30 -13.68
C ILE A 453 -8.31 -31.99 -12.72
N GLN A 454 -9.53 -32.31 -13.16
CA GLN A 454 -10.58 -32.90 -12.29
C GLN A 454 -10.21 -34.26 -11.71
N ALA A 455 -9.35 -35.02 -12.40
CA ALA A 455 -8.91 -36.34 -11.99
C ALA A 455 -7.62 -36.32 -11.16
N LYS A 456 -7.10 -35.13 -10.82
CA LYS A 456 -5.83 -34.94 -10.10
C LYS A 456 -6.07 -34.57 -8.64
N SER A 457 -5.25 -35.11 -7.74
CA SER A 457 -5.27 -34.81 -6.30
C SER A 457 -3.90 -35.04 -5.66
N GLY A 458 -3.66 -34.53 -4.46
CA GLY A 458 -2.38 -34.69 -3.75
C GLY A 458 -1.19 -34.18 -4.56
N SER A 459 -0.05 -34.88 -4.49
CA SER A 459 1.16 -34.50 -5.25
C SER A 459 0.96 -34.52 -6.77
N ASP A 460 0.12 -35.41 -7.30
CA ASP A 460 -0.16 -35.47 -8.75
C ASP A 460 -0.84 -34.18 -9.25
N LEU A 461 -1.63 -33.50 -8.41
CA LEU A 461 -2.20 -32.20 -8.74
C LEU A 461 -1.11 -31.12 -8.83
N ILE A 462 -0.19 -31.10 -7.85
CA ILE A 462 0.88 -30.10 -7.80
C ILE A 462 1.79 -30.24 -9.03
N ASP A 463 2.21 -31.46 -9.35
CA ASP A 463 3.03 -31.75 -10.53
C ASP A 463 2.29 -31.35 -11.83
N PHE A 464 0.99 -31.66 -11.92
CA PHE A 464 0.17 -31.27 -13.07
C PHE A 464 0.07 -29.75 -13.24
N ILE A 465 -0.08 -28.99 -12.15
CA ILE A 465 -0.10 -27.51 -12.22
C ILE A 465 1.24 -26.98 -12.74
N VAL A 466 2.37 -27.54 -12.32
CA VAL A 466 3.70 -27.15 -12.81
C VAL A 466 3.84 -27.41 -14.32
N GLU A 467 3.36 -28.57 -14.78
CA GLU A 467 3.34 -28.91 -16.21
C GLU A 467 2.47 -27.94 -17.01
N ASP A 468 1.27 -27.65 -16.53
CA ASP A 468 0.32 -26.79 -17.23
C ASP A 468 0.73 -25.30 -17.21
N ILE A 469 1.49 -24.85 -16.20
CA ILE A 469 2.16 -23.53 -16.22
C ILE A 469 3.08 -23.40 -17.44
N GLN A 470 3.73 -24.48 -17.90
CA GLN A 470 4.53 -24.42 -19.14
C GLN A 470 3.65 -24.22 -20.38
N GLN A 471 2.44 -24.78 -20.41
CA GLN A 471 1.48 -24.52 -21.49
C GLN A 471 0.96 -23.08 -21.44
N LEU A 472 0.65 -22.58 -20.25
CA LEU A 472 0.30 -21.18 -20.04
C LEU A 472 1.40 -20.24 -20.56
N LYS A 473 2.68 -20.50 -20.26
CA LYS A 473 3.81 -19.73 -20.80
C LYS A 473 3.86 -19.73 -22.32
N LYS A 474 3.69 -20.88 -22.96
CA LYS A 474 3.69 -20.98 -24.44
C LYS A 474 2.58 -20.12 -25.07
N ILE A 475 1.41 -20.06 -24.44
CA ILE A 475 0.28 -19.27 -24.93
C ILE A 475 0.52 -17.77 -24.66
N LEU A 476 0.98 -17.43 -23.45
CA LEU A 476 1.17 -16.04 -23.04
C LEU A 476 2.32 -15.35 -23.81
N PHE A 477 3.40 -16.09 -24.08
CA PHE A 477 4.58 -15.61 -24.79
C PHE A 477 4.62 -16.09 -26.26
N ASP A 478 3.47 -16.45 -26.84
CA ASP A 478 3.38 -16.76 -28.28
C ASP A 478 3.85 -15.53 -29.08
N PRO A 479 4.88 -15.66 -29.94
CA PRO A 479 5.36 -14.56 -30.77
C PRO A 479 4.28 -13.97 -31.68
N GLN A 480 3.33 -14.79 -32.16
CA GLN A 480 2.21 -14.32 -32.98
C GLN A 480 1.25 -13.46 -32.15
N SER A 481 0.92 -13.92 -30.93
CA SER A 481 0.12 -13.14 -29.97
C SER A 481 0.77 -11.80 -29.66
N THR A 482 2.07 -11.80 -29.37
CA THR A 482 2.86 -10.60 -29.08
C THR A 482 2.86 -9.62 -30.27
N ALA A 483 3.07 -10.15 -31.47
CA ALA A 483 3.11 -9.32 -32.67
C ALA A 483 1.76 -8.64 -32.97
N VAL A 484 0.62 -9.28 -32.70
CA VAL A 484 -0.72 -8.70 -32.91
C VAL A 484 -0.89 -7.42 -32.10
N PHE A 485 -0.76 -7.48 -30.78
CA PHE A 485 -1.01 -6.30 -29.94
C PHE A 485 0.11 -5.26 -30.04
N MET A 486 1.38 -5.66 -30.23
CA MET A 486 2.47 -4.71 -30.43
C MET A 486 2.33 -3.93 -31.74
N THR A 487 1.85 -4.58 -32.81
CA THR A 487 1.57 -3.89 -34.08
C THR A 487 0.48 -2.85 -33.93
N ALA A 488 -0.59 -3.17 -33.20
CA ALA A 488 -1.66 -2.22 -32.88
C ALA A 488 -1.16 -1.04 -32.04
N MET A 489 -0.36 -1.31 -30.99
CA MET A 489 0.22 -0.26 -30.13
C MET A 489 1.14 0.69 -30.91
N ASN A 490 1.98 0.15 -31.80
CA ASN A 490 2.84 0.96 -32.64
C ASN A 490 2.01 1.82 -33.61
N ALA A 491 0.91 1.28 -34.16
CA ALA A 491 0.00 2.05 -35.00
C ALA A 491 -0.70 3.17 -34.21
N THR A 492 -1.14 2.92 -32.97
CA THR A 492 -1.69 3.94 -32.07
C THR A 492 -0.70 5.07 -31.82
N SER A 493 0.54 4.74 -31.48
CA SER A 493 1.61 5.74 -31.26
C SER A 493 1.88 6.56 -32.52
N TRP A 494 1.99 5.89 -33.67
CA TRP A 494 2.20 6.55 -34.96
C TRP A 494 1.06 7.51 -35.31
N VAL A 495 -0.21 7.09 -35.11
CA VAL A 495 -1.38 7.95 -35.38
C VAL A 495 -1.35 9.18 -34.48
N ASN A 496 -1.10 9.03 -33.19
CA ASN A 496 -1.03 10.16 -32.26
C ASN A 496 0.09 11.14 -32.64
N GLU A 497 1.29 10.63 -32.96
CA GLU A 497 2.42 11.47 -33.37
C GLU A 497 2.10 12.24 -34.66
N LYS A 498 1.64 11.55 -35.70
CA LYS A 498 1.42 12.15 -37.02
C LYS A 498 0.20 13.04 -37.10
N MET A 499 -0.88 12.74 -36.38
CA MET A 499 -2.03 13.64 -36.33
C MET A 499 -1.71 14.93 -35.58
N ASN A 500 -0.89 14.86 -34.54
CA ASN A 500 -0.40 16.06 -33.86
C ASN A 500 0.53 16.87 -34.77
N GLU A 501 1.50 16.23 -35.43
CA GLU A 501 2.45 16.88 -36.35
C GLU A 501 1.75 17.53 -37.55
N TRP A 502 0.81 16.82 -38.19
CA TRP A 502 0.23 17.26 -39.47
C TRP A 502 -1.02 18.11 -39.31
N LEU A 503 -1.81 17.89 -38.26
CA LEU A 503 -3.12 18.50 -38.08
C LEU A 503 -3.28 19.26 -36.75
N GLY A 504 -2.29 19.21 -35.84
CA GLY A 504 -2.41 19.76 -34.49
C GLY A 504 -3.37 18.99 -33.60
N GLU A 505 -3.74 17.75 -33.97
CA GLU A 505 -4.70 16.92 -33.23
C GLU A 505 -3.97 16.05 -32.21
N LYS A 506 -4.10 16.39 -30.92
CA LYS A 506 -3.58 15.57 -29.82
C LYS A 506 -4.47 14.33 -29.61
N ASN A 507 -3.86 13.17 -29.34
CA ASN A 507 -4.53 11.94 -28.92
C ASN A 507 -5.65 11.43 -29.86
N ALA A 508 -5.50 11.65 -31.18
CA ALA A 508 -6.51 11.25 -32.18
C ALA A 508 -6.86 9.74 -32.15
N ALA A 509 -5.92 8.88 -31.75
CA ALA A 509 -6.12 7.44 -31.69
C ALA A 509 -7.16 7.02 -30.63
N ASP A 510 -7.41 7.85 -29.61
CA ASP A 510 -8.35 7.54 -28.53
C ASP A 510 -9.76 7.35 -29.11
N THR A 511 -10.28 8.34 -29.84
CA THR A 511 -11.58 8.26 -30.51
C THR A 511 -11.61 7.15 -31.57
N LEU A 512 -10.53 6.97 -32.33
CA LEU A 512 -10.44 5.95 -33.38
C LEU A 512 -10.50 4.51 -32.84
N SER A 513 -10.08 4.33 -31.58
CA SER A 513 -10.07 3.04 -30.87
C SER A 513 -11.38 2.71 -30.13
N GLN A 514 -12.38 3.58 -30.18
CA GLN A 514 -13.67 3.30 -29.54
C GLN A 514 -14.42 2.14 -30.21
N SER A 515 -15.13 1.36 -29.37
CA SER A 515 -15.96 0.22 -29.75
C SER A 515 -15.28 -0.77 -30.71
N VAL A 516 -14.04 -1.14 -30.40
CA VAL A 516 -13.32 -2.18 -31.15
C VAL A 516 -13.85 -3.57 -30.80
N PRO A 517 -13.93 -4.49 -31.77
CA PRO A 517 -14.36 -5.86 -31.50
C PRO A 517 -13.33 -6.62 -30.66
N HIS A 518 -13.77 -7.68 -29.99
CA HIS A 518 -12.94 -8.64 -29.26
C HIS A 518 -12.19 -8.08 -28.04
N ASN A 519 -12.49 -6.87 -27.59
CA ASN A 519 -12.05 -6.40 -26.27
C ASN A 519 -12.88 -7.10 -25.18
N VAL A 520 -12.32 -8.18 -24.63
CA VAL A 520 -12.98 -9.02 -23.61
C VAL A 520 -13.31 -8.26 -22.31
N THR A 521 -12.58 -7.19 -22.00
CA THR A 521 -12.79 -6.39 -20.78
C THR A 521 -13.94 -5.39 -21.01
N SER A 522 -14.02 -4.76 -22.18
CA SER A 522 -15.13 -3.88 -22.54
C SER A 522 -16.43 -4.67 -22.74
N GLU A 523 -16.36 -5.84 -23.38
CA GLU A 523 -17.49 -6.77 -23.49
C GLU A 523 -18.06 -7.18 -22.12
N MET A 524 -17.22 -7.29 -21.10
CA MET A 524 -17.64 -7.62 -19.73
C MET A 524 -18.49 -6.50 -19.12
N GLY A 525 -18.05 -5.25 -19.20
CA GLY A 525 -18.83 -4.11 -18.69
C GLY A 525 -20.18 -3.97 -19.40
N LEU A 526 -20.19 -4.16 -20.72
CA LEU A 526 -21.42 -4.14 -21.52
C LEU A 526 -22.35 -5.31 -21.19
N ALA A 527 -21.82 -6.52 -20.98
CA ALA A 527 -22.62 -7.68 -20.60
C ALA A 527 -23.30 -7.51 -19.22
N LEU A 528 -22.70 -6.76 -18.30
CA LEU A 528 -23.33 -6.47 -17.01
C LEU A 528 -24.53 -5.53 -17.14
N LEU A 529 -24.55 -4.66 -18.15
CA LEU A 529 -25.76 -3.87 -18.49
C LEU A 529 -26.88 -4.78 -18.99
N ASP A 530 -26.57 -5.81 -19.78
CA ASP A 530 -27.57 -6.76 -20.24
C ASP A 530 -28.18 -7.54 -19.05
N VAL A 531 -27.39 -7.86 -18.02
CA VAL A 531 -27.91 -8.43 -16.76
C VAL A 531 -28.86 -7.46 -16.05
N ALA A 532 -28.48 -6.17 -15.97
CA ALA A 532 -29.34 -5.14 -15.40
C ALA A 532 -30.67 -4.99 -16.18
N ASP A 533 -30.64 -5.14 -17.50
CA ASP A 533 -31.83 -5.08 -18.35
C ASP A 533 -32.78 -6.27 -18.14
N VAL A 534 -32.26 -7.47 -17.84
CA VAL A 534 -33.09 -8.63 -17.46
C VAL A 534 -33.80 -8.39 -16.12
N ILE A 535 -33.16 -7.70 -15.17
CA ILE A 535 -33.70 -7.48 -13.82
C ILE A 535 -34.73 -6.35 -13.78
N ARG A 536 -34.55 -5.32 -14.61
CA ARG A 536 -35.35 -4.08 -14.61
C ARG A 536 -36.87 -4.28 -14.62
N PRO A 537 -37.46 -5.28 -15.32
CA PRO A 537 -38.90 -5.53 -15.30
C PRO A 537 -39.46 -6.05 -13.96
N TYR A 538 -38.60 -6.42 -12.99
CA TYR A 538 -38.99 -7.13 -11.78
C TYR A 538 -38.66 -6.31 -10.49
N PRO A 539 -39.55 -5.40 -10.06
CA PRO A 539 -39.33 -4.58 -8.85
C PRO A 539 -39.07 -5.39 -7.58
N GLU A 540 -39.76 -6.53 -7.41
CA GLU A 540 -39.57 -7.42 -6.24
C GLU A 540 -38.13 -7.94 -6.14
N VAL A 541 -37.50 -8.23 -7.29
CA VAL A 541 -36.10 -8.66 -7.35
C VAL A 541 -35.16 -7.51 -7.00
N ILE A 542 -35.45 -6.28 -7.47
CA ILE A 542 -34.64 -5.09 -7.16
C ILE A 542 -34.67 -4.81 -5.66
N ASP A 543 -35.85 -4.80 -5.05
CA ASP A 543 -36.03 -4.57 -3.62
C ASP A 543 -35.32 -5.63 -2.78
N TYR A 544 -35.36 -6.89 -3.22
CA TYR A 544 -34.63 -7.98 -2.59
C TYR A 544 -33.11 -7.78 -2.67
N LEU A 545 -32.57 -7.47 -3.86
CA LEU A 545 -31.15 -7.24 -4.07
C LEU A 545 -30.61 -6.05 -3.26
N GLN A 546 -31.42 -5.01 -3.02
CA GLN A 546 -31.03 -3.89 -2.15
C GLN A 546 -30.84 -4.30 -0.68
N GLN A 547 -31.48 -5.38 -0.24
CA GLN A 547 -31.43 -5.88 1.14
C GLN A 547 -30.49 -7.07 1.32
N ALA A 548 -30.02 -7.68 0.22
CA ALA A 548 -29.14 -8.84 0.23
C ALA A 548 -27.81 -8.51 0.91
N LYS A 549 -27.34 -9.41 1.78
CA LYS A 549 -26.10 -9.24 2.56
C LYS A 549 -25.12 -10.41 2.45
N ASP A 550 -25.54 -11.51 1.86
CA ASP A 550 -24.74 -12.72 1.71
C ASP A 550 -24.99 -13.37 0.35
N ASP A 551 -24.13 -14.33 -0.01
CA ASP A 551 -24.13 -14.97 -1.32
C ASP A 551 -25.30 -15.95 -1.54
N ASN A 552 -26.09 -16.29 -0.51
CA ASN A 552 -27.26 -17.16 -0.67
C ASN A 552 -28.40 -16.48 -1.45
N PHE A 553 -28.24 -15.18 -1.76
CA PHE A 553 -29.22 -14.41 -2.50
C PHE A 553 -29.58 -15.07 -3.85
N LEU A 554 -28.62 -15.71 -4.51
CA LEU A 554 -28.86 -16.39 -5.79
C LEU A 554 -29.83 -17.57 -5.68
N ASP A 555 -29.82 -18.29 -4.57
CA ASP A 555 -30.70 -19.45 -4.35
C ASP A 555 -32.12 -19.00 -3.95
N GLU A 556 -32.22 -17.91 -3.19
CA GLU A 556 -33.48 -17.35 -2.74
C GLU A 556 -34.22 -16.58 -3.85
N LEU A 557 -33.49 -16.02 -4.81
CA LEU A 557 -34.05 -15.30 -5.96
C LEU A 557 -35.14 -16.12 -6.66
N VAL A 558 -34.95 -17.43 -6.82
CA VAL A 558 -35.87 -18.33 -7.54
C VAL A 558 -37.29 -18.33 -6.95
N ARG A 559 -37.47 -17.88 -5.71
CA ARG A 559 -38.77 -17.75 -5.04
C ARG A 559 -39.57 -16.51 -5.47
N LEU A 560 -38.92 -15.54 -6.11
CA LEU A 560 -39.51 -14.27 -6.54
C LEU A 560 -39.94 -14.32 -8.02
N ASN A 561 -40.89 -13.47 -8.38
CA ASN A 561 -41.28 -13.30 -9.78
C ASN A 561 -40.12 -12.65 -10.58
N GLY A 562 -39.69 -13.29 -11.68
CA GLY A 562 -38.49 -12.90 -12.44
C GLY A 562 -37.17 -13.38 -11.85
N GLY A 563 -37.23 -14.11 -10.74
CA GLY A 563 -36.07 -14.59 -10.01
C GLY A 563 -35.24 -15.62 -10.77
N ARG A 564 -35.89 -16.50 -11.55
CA ARG A 564 -35.21 -17.55 -12.33
C ARG A 564 -34.45 -16.95 -13.50
N GLU A 565 -35.07 -16.02 -14.21
CA GLU A 565 -34.48 -15.26 -15.30
C GLU A 565 -33.28 -14.44 -14.81
N THR A 566 -33.41 -13.83 -13.62
CA THR A 566 -32.32 -13.10 -12.97
C THR A 566 -31.17 -14.02 -12.58
N GLN A 567 -31.47 -15.16 -11.93
CA GLN A 567 -30.46 -16.14 -11.54
C GLN A 567 -29.70 -16.67 -12.76
N GLU A 568 -30.40 -16.98 -13.84
CA GLU A 568 -29.81 -17.45 -15.10
C GLU A 568 -28.92 -16.38 -15.74
N ALA A 569 -29.37 -15.12 -15.78
CA ALA A 569 -28.57 -14.00 -16.29
C ALA A 569 -27.28 -13.78 -15.50
N ILE A 570 -27.35 -13.77 -14.16
CA ILE A 570 -26.17 -13.63 -13.31
C ILE A 570 -25.24 -14.84 -13.45
N SER A 571 -25.78 -16.06 -13.46
CA SER A 571 -24.99 -17.29 -13.61
C SER A 571 -24.26 -17.35 -14.95
N ASN A 572 -24.92 -16.94 -16.05
CA ASN A 572 -24.29 -16.84 -17.36
C ASN A 572 -23.17 -15.81 -17.38
N TYR A 573 -23.36 -14.65 -16.74
CA TYR A 573 -22.30 -13.65 -16.58
C TYR A 573 -21.10 -14.22 -15.79
N LEU A 574 -21.36 -14.86 -14.65
CA LEU A 574 -20.32 -15.47 -13.82
C LEU A 574 -19.58 -16.61 -14.52
N SER A 575 -20.25 -17.38 -15.38
CA SER A 575 -19.61 -18.44 -16.15
C SER A 575 -18.53 -17.92 -17.11
N LYS A 576 -18.70 -16.69 -17.63
CA LYS A 576 -17.77 -16.06 -18.58
C LYS A 576 -16.76 -15.14 -17.89
N TYR A 577 -17.17 -14.42 -16.84
CA TYR A 577 -16.36 -13.35 -16.23
C TYR A 577 -16.11 -13.54 -14.73
N GLY A 578 -16.74 -14.52 -14.09
CA GLY A 578 -16.72 -14.67 -12.64
C GLY A 578 -15.36 -15.08 -12.07
N MET A 579 -14.42 -15.55 -12.89
CA MET A 579 -13.02 -15.79 -12.53
C MET A 579 -12.21 -14.50 -12.30
N ARG A 580 -12.74 -13.33 -12.71
CA ARG A 580 -12.10 -12.04 -12.48
C ARG A 580 -12.46 -11.48 -11.10
N CYS A 581 -11.67 -10.51 -10.67
CA CYS A 581 -11.91 -9.66 -9.50
C CYS A 581 -10.93 -8.49 -9.51
N ALA A 582 -11.09 -7.55 -8.58
CA ALA A 582 -10.05 -6.58 -8.28
C ALA A 582 -8.82 -7.27 -7.65
N GLY A 583 -7.65 -7.01 -8.20
CA GLY A 583 -6.38 -7.62 -7.85
C GLY A 583 -6.14 -9.00 -8.47
N GLU A 584 -6.72 -9.28 -9.65
CA GLU A 584 -6.80 -10.64 -10.20
C GLU A 584 -5.47 -11.37 -10.43
N ILE A 585 -4.35 -10.64 -10.46
CA ILE A 585 -2.98 -11.18 -10.60
C ILE A 585 -2.55 -12.01 -9.38
N ASP A 586 -3.16 -11.75 -8.22
CA ASP A 586 -2.99 -12.55 -7.02
C ASP A 586 -4.01 -13.69 -7.06
N ILE A 587 -3.54 -14.93 -7.22
CA ILE A 587 -4.42 -16.12 -7.22
C ILE A 587 -5.27 -16.20 -5.95
N SER A 588 -4.79 -15.69 -4.82
CA SER A 588 -5.47 -15.77 -3.52
C SER A 588 -6.64 -14.79 -3.37
N LYS A 589 -6.75 -13.75 -4.22
CA LYS A 589 -7.88 -12.81 -4.15
C LYS A 589 -9.19 -13.52 -4.47
N THR A 590 -10.25 -13.16 -3.74
CA THR A 590 -11.60 -13.68 -3.90
C THR A 590 -12.16 -13.28 -5.27
N ARG A 591 -12.70 -14.25 -6.02
CA ARG A 591 -13.27 -14.07 -7.35
C ARG A 591 -14.75 -13.76 -7.27
N TRP A 592 -15.32 -13.15 -8.30
CA TRP A 592 -16.76 -12.88 -8.34
C TRP A 592 -17.61 -14.16 -8.31
N SER A 593 -17.13 -15.26 -8.89
CA SER A 593 -17.79 -16.57 -8.76
C SER A 593 -17.74 -17.14 -7.34
N GLU A 594 -16.77 -16.73 -6.52
CA GLU A 594 -16.64 -17.17 -5.12
C GLU A 594 -17.48 -16.31 -4.18
N LYS A 595 -17.65 -15.02 -4.51
CA LYS A 595 -18.45 -14.05 -3.74
C LYS A 595 -19.33 -13.20 -4.67
N PRO A 596 -20.41 -13.74 -5.26
CA PRO A 596 -21.25 -13.04 -6.23
C PRO A 596 -21.91 -11.76 -5.72
N ILE A 597 -22.12 -11.62 -4.40
CA ILE A 597 -22.73 -10.42 -3.79
C ILE A 597 -21.95 -9.14 -4.13
N THR A 598 -20.65 -9.26 -4.40
CA THR A 598 -19.79 -8.15 -4.86
C THR A 598 -20.26 -7.47 -6.15
N LEU A 599 -21.05 -8.17 -6.98
CA LEU A 599 -21.61 -7.62 -8.22
C LEU A 599 -22.91 -6.84 -8.00
N VAL A 600 -23.62 -7.08 -6.89
CA VAL A 600 -24.96 -6.53 -6.66
C VAL A 600 -24.98 -4.99 -6.64
N PRO A 601 -24.07 -4.28 -5.96
CA PRO A 601 -24.03 -2.81 -6.02
C PRO A 601 -23.89 -2.28 -7.44
N MET A 602 -23.09 -2.94 -8.28
CA MET A 602 -22.89 -2.56 -9.69
C MET A 602 -24.13 -2.79 -10.53
N ILE A 603 -24.81 -3.93 -10.34
CA ILE A 603 -26.07 -4.24 -11.01
C ILE A 603 -27.13 -3.19 -10.64
N LEU A 604 -27.28 -2.89 -9.34
CA LEU A 604 -28.24 -1.89 -8.86
C LEU A 604 -27.92 -0.49 -9.39
N SER A 605 -26.64 -0.09 -9.39
CA SER A 605 -26.18 1.18 -9.99
C SER A 605 -26.52 1.25 -11.48
N ASN A 606 -26.31 0.17 -12.23
CA ASN A 606 -26.65 0.10 -13.64
C ASN A 606 -28.17 0.23 -13.89
N ILE A 607 -28.99 -0.39 -13.04
CA ILE A 607 -30.46 -0.27 -13.09
C ILE A 607 -30.87 1.20 -12.82
N LYS A 608 -30.28 1.84 -11.81
CA LYS A 608 -30.59 3.22 -11.41
C LYS A 608 -30.17 4.26 -12.47
N ASN A 609 -28.96 4.13 -13.01
CA ASN A 609 -28.30 5.22 -13.74
C ASN A 609 -28.30 5.05 -15.28
N ASN A 610 -28.71 3.89 -15.80
CA ASN A 610 -28.74 3.65 -17.24
C ASN A 610 -30.16 3.31 -17.71
N GLU A 611 -30.44 3.65 -18.96
CA GLU A 611 -31.68 3.33 -19.65
C GLU A 611 -31.64 1.90 -20.25
N PRO A 612 -32.79 1.26 -20.55
CA PRO A 612 -32.82 -0.07 -21.17
C PRO A 612 -32.00 -0.17 -22.46
N ASN A 613 -31.33 -1.29 -22.70
CA ASN A 613 -30.43 -1.53 -23.85
C ASN A 613 -29.29 -0.50 -23.97
N ALA A 614 -28.83 0.07 -22.86
CA ALA A 614 -27.72 1.03 -22.86
C ALA A 614 -26.43 0.43 -23.45
N GLY A 615 -26.15 -0.86 -23.21
CA GLY A 615 -24.93 -1.50 -23.70
C GLY A 615 -24.80 -1.45 -25.22
N LYS A 616 -25.84 -1.89 -25.93
CA LYS A 616 -25.92 -1.85 -27.40
C LYS A 616 -25.83 -0.42 -27.95
N ARG A 617 -26.51 0.53 -27.31
CA ARG A 617 -26.50 1.94 -27.74
C ARG A 617 -25.14 2.59 -27.58
N LYS A 618 -24.49 2.43 -26.42
CA LYS A 618 -23.14 2.96 -26.15
C LYS A 618 -22.12 2.38 -27.13
N PHE A 619 -22.19 1.07 -27.39
CA PHE A 619 -21.29 0.42 -28.34
C PHE A 619 -21.46 0.96 -29.76
N GLU A 620 -22.70 1.08 -30.25
CA GLU A 620 -22.97 1.62 -31.58
C GLU A 620 -22.58 3.10 -31.70
N GLN A 621 -22.82 3.90 -30.65
CA GLN A 621 -22.41 5.30 -30.60
C GLN A 621 -20.89 5.45 -30.75
N GLY A 622 -20.09 4.76 -29.93
CA GLY A 622 -18.63 4.84 -30.02
C GLY A 622 -18.10 4.36 -31.37
N ARG A 623 -18.77 3.38 -31.99
CA ARG A 623 -18.43 2.93 -33.35
C ARG A 623 -18.68 4.03 -34.39
N GLN A 624 -19.80 4.74 -34.28
CA GLN A 624 -20.15 5.82 -35.19
C GLN A 624 -19.20 7.02 -35.01
N GLU A 625 -18.90 7.41 -33.77
CA GLU A 625 -17.94 8.47 -33.45
C GLU A 625 -16.53 8.17 -34.02
N ALA A 626 -16.06 6.93 -33.87
CA ALA A 626 -14.80 6.49 -34.46
C ALA A 626 -14.80 6.60 -36.00
N LEU A 627 -15.88 6.18 -36.67
CA LEU A 627 -16.03 6.24 -38.12
C LEU A 627 -16.09 7.69 -38.64
N ASP A 628 -16.74 8.57 -37.91
CA ASP A 628 -16.85 9.97 -38.30
C ASP A 628 -15.53 10.72 -38.06
N LYS A 629 -14.81 10.42 -36.96
CA LYS A 629 -13.46 10.93 -36.75
C LYS A 629 -12.48 10.43 -37.80
N GLU A 630 -12.59 9.17 -38.22
CA GLU A 630 -11.81 8.62 -39.34
C GLU A 630 -12.05 9.44 -40.62
N LYS A 631 -13.32 9.65 -41.01
CA LYS A 631 -13.65 10.44 -42.22
C LYS A 631 -13.15 11.87 -42.11
N GLU A 632 -13.31 12.51 -40.95
CA GLU A 632 -12.85 13.87 -40.68
C GLU A 632 -11.34 13.99 -40.88
N LEU A 633 -10.56 13.13 -40.22
CA LEU A 633 -9.09 13.15 -40.29
C LEU A 633 -8.61 12.88 -41.72
N LEU A 634 -9.15 11.86 -42.38
CA LEU A 634 -8.78 11.54 -43.77
C LEU A 634 -9.14 12.68 -44.73
N GLY A 635 -10.28 13.35 -44.52
CA GLY A 635 -10.69 14.52 -45.30
C GLY A 635 -9.74 15.70 -45.13
N ARG A 636 -9.32 15.99 -43.89
CA ARG A 636 -8.34 17.05 -43.59
C ARG A 636 -6.95 16.73 -44.14
N LEU A 637 -6.50 15.48 -44.02
CA LEU A 637 -5.19 15.05 -44.54
C LEU A 637 -5.09 15.21 -46.06
N LYS A 638 -6.17 14.92 -46.80
CA LYS A 638 -6.22 15.10 -48.26
C LYS A 638 -6.01 16.55 -48.72
N GLN A 639 -6.26 17.53 -47.85
CA GLN A 639 -6.04 18.95 -48.15
C GLN A 639 -4.57 19.39 -47.95
N LEU A 640 -3.72 18.54 -47.38
CA LEU A 640 -2.30 18.82 -47.17
C LEU A 640 -1.44 18.44 -48.39
N PRO A 641 -0.19 18.94 -48.49
CA PRO A 641 0.80 18.40 -49.42
C PRO A 641 1.02 16.90 -49.20
N ASP A 642 1.10 16.14 -50.29
CA ASP A 642 1.10 14.67 -50.31
C ASP A 642 -0.12 14.02 -49.62
N GLY A 643 -1.24 14.74 -49.60
CA GLY A 643 -2.42 14.41 -48.80
C GLY A 643 -3.05 13.05 -49.10
N GLU A 644 -3.10 12.62 -50.36
CA GLU A 644 -3.62 11.28 -50.73
C GLU A 644 -2.75 10.16 -50.16
N LYS A 645 -1.42 10.34 -50.14
CA LYS A 645 -0.50 9.36 -49.56
C LYS A 645 -0.63 9.33 -48.03
N LYS A 646 -0.64 10.50 -47.38
CA LYS A 646 -0.84 10.62 -45.94
C LYS A 646 -2.17 9.99 -45.49
N ALA A 647 -3.25 10.27 -46.21
CA ALA A 647 -4.56 9.68 -45.93
C ALA A 647 -4.56 8.16 -46.10
N ALA A 648 -3.93 7.62 -47.16
CA ALA A 648 -3.84 6.17 -47.37
C ALA A 648 -3.02 5.47 -46.26
N GLU A 649 -1.90 6.07 -45.84
CA GLU A 649 -1.08 5.57 -44.73
C GLU A 649 -1.84 5.61 -43.40
N THR A 650 -2.51 6.73 -43.09
CA THR A 650 -3.33 6.87 -41.88
C THR A 650 -4.48 5.87 -41.87
N LYS A 651 -5.20 5.68 -42.99
CA LYS A 651 -6.28 4.68 -43.10
C LYS A 651 -5.77 3.28 -42.75
N ARG A 652 -4.62 2.89 -43.30
CA ARG A 652 -4.00 1.59 -42.99
C ARG A 652 -3.69 1.44 -41.50
N MET A 653 -3.19 2.49 -40.85
CA MET A 653 -2.90 2.43 -39.41
C MET A 653 -4.18 2.36 -38.57
N ILE A 654 -5.24 3.08 -38.97
CA ILE A 654 -6.56 2.98 -38.33
C ILE A 654 -7.10 1.55 -38.44
N ASP A 655 -7.01 0.92 -39.61
CA ASP A 655 -7.45 -0.47 -39.81
C ASP A 655 -6.69 -1.45 -38.92
N ILE A 656 -5.38 -1.27 -38.79
CA ILE A 656 -4.53 -2.09 -37.88
C ILE A 656 -4.99 -1.92 -36.42
N ILE A 657 -5.22 -0.68 -35.97
CA ILE A 657 -5.70 -0.41 -34.61
C ILE A 657 -7.03 -1.14 -34.40
N ARG A 658 -8.02 -0.91 -35.27
CA ARG A 658 -9.38 -1.43 -35.08
C ARG A 658 -9.47 -2.95 -35.17
N ASN A 659 -8.61 -3.59 -35.98
CA ASN A 659 -8.60 -5.04 -36.13
C ASN A 659 -7.90 -5.77 -34.97
N PHE A 660 -6.87 -5.17 -34.36
CA PHE A 660 -5.98 -5.89 -33.45
C PHE A 660 -5.98 -5.40 -32.00
N ILE A 661 -6.32 -4.12 -31.73
CA ILE A 661 -6.12 -3.57 -30.38
C ILE A 661 -7.03 -4.23 -29.32
N GLY A 662 -8.23 -4.69 -29.71
CA GLY A 662 -9.14 -5.40 -28.79
C GLY A 662 -8.56 -6.70 -28.24
N TYR A 663 -7.66 -7.36 -28.98
CA TYR A 663 -6.98 -8.58 -28.52
C TYR A 663 -6.00 -8.35 -27.36
N ARG A 664 -5.52 -7.11 -27.16
CA ARG A 664 -4.49 -6.78 -26.15
C ARG A 664 -4.85 -7.25 -24.74
N GLU A 665 -6.13 -7.24 -24.39
CA GLU A 665 -6.66 -7.61 -23.07
C GLU A 665 -6.82 -9.14 -22.90
N TYR A 666 -6.78 -9.90 -24.00
CA TYR A 666 -7.10 -11.32 -24.01
C TYR A 666 -6.05 -12.24 -23.37
N PRO A 667 -4.73 -12.03 -23.56
CA PRO A 667 -3.72 -12.87 -22.89
C PRO A 667 -3.85 -12.85 -21.37
N LYS A 668 -4.20 -11.69 -20.79
CA LYS A 668 -4.48 -11.55 -19.35
C LYS A 668 -5.73 -12.32 -18.94
N TYR A 669 -6.82 -12.19 -19.69
CA TYR A 669 -8.05 -12.96 -19.49
C TYR A 669 -7.79 -14.47 -19.44
N GLY A 670 -7.02 -14.98 -20.41
CA GLY A 670 -6.68 -16.40 -20.48
C GLY A 670 -5.83 -16.88 -19.29
N MET A 671 -4.88 -16.05 -18.85
CA MET A 671 -4.07 -16.32 -17.66
C MET A 671 -4.92 -16.43 -16.39
N VAL A 672 -5.80 -15.44 -16.13
CA VAL A 672 -6.61 -15.43 -14.90
C VAL A 672 -7.70 -16.51 -14.90
N SER A 673 -8.18 -16.91 -16.08
CA SER A 673 -9.09 -18.06 -16.22
C SER A 673 -8.41 -19.36 -15.77
N ARG A 674 -7.15 -19.56 -16.15
CA ARG A 674 -6.35 -20.72 -15.70
C ARG A 674 -6.06 -20.67 -14.21
N TYR A 675 -5.72 -19.48 -13.68
CA TYR A 675 -5.51 -19.27 -12.25
C TYR A 675 -6.71 -19.72 -11.43
N PHE A 676 -7.92 -19.36 -11.86
CA PHE A 676 -9.11 -19.73 -11.12
C PHE A 676 -9.32 -21.24 -11.11
N ILE A 677 -9.04 -21.93 -12.22
CA ILE A 677 -9.09 -23.40 -12.27
C ILE A 677 -8.08 -24.02 -11.30
N TYR A 678 -6.83 -23.53 -11.27
CA TYR A 678 -5.83 -23.98 -10.29
C TYR A 678 -6.29 -23.72 -8.86
N LYS A 679 -6.81 -22.52 -8.59
CA LYS A 679 -7.29 -22.11 -7.26
C LYS A 679 -8.36 -23.07 -6.75
N GLN A 680 -9.35 -23.38 -7.57
CA GLN A 680 -10.43 -24.30 -7.21
C GLN A 680 -9.91 -25.71 -6.92
N ALA A 681 -8.91 -26.20 -7.67
CA ALA A 681 -8.29 -27.50 -7.38
C ALA A 681 -7.47 -27.47 -6.09
N LEU A 682 -6.67 -26.42 -5.87
CA LEU A 682 -5.85 -26.26 -4.65
C LEU A 682 -6.71 -26.11 -3.39
N LEU A 683 -7.85 -25.42 -3.47
CA LEU A 683 -8.76 -25.30 -2.32
C LEU A 683 -9.39 -26.64 -1.93
N LYS A 684 -9.62 -27.55 -2.88
CA LYS A 684 -10.06 -28.92 -2.57
C LYS A 684 -8.98 -29.73 -1.84
N GLU A 685 -7.71 -29.54 -2.18
CA GLU A 685 -6.61 -30.13 -1.41
C GLU A 685 -6.50 -29.50 -0.02
N ALA A 686 -6.70 -28.18 0.10
CA ALA A 686 -6.72 -27.51 1.39
C ALA A 686 -7.83 -28.05 2.31
N GLU A 687 -9.01 -28.37 1.77
CA GLU A 687 -10.07 -29.01 2.54
C GLU A 687 -9.62 -30.37 3.11
N GLN A 688 -8.83 -31.15 2.38
CA GLN A 688 -8.25 -32.40 2.89
C GLN A 688 -7.21 -32.14 4.00
N LEU A 689 -6.39 -31.10 3.87
CA LEU A 689 -5.42 -30.71 4.90
C LEU A 689 -6.10 -30.24 6.19
N VAL A 690 -7.23 -29.52 6.08
CA VAL A 690 -8.07 -29.15 7.24
C VAL A 690 -8.63 -30.40 7.91
N GLN A 691 -9.17 -31.35 7.13
CA GLN A 691 -9.70 -32.61 7.66
C GLN A 691 -8.61 -33.45 8.36
N ALA A 692 -7.38 -33.39 7.87
CA ALA A 692 -6.21 -34.03 8.47
C ALA A 692 -5.66 -33.27 9.70
N GLY A 693 -6.17 -32.07 10.00
CA GLY A 693 -5.71 -31.24 11.11
C GLY A 693 -4.33 -30.61 10.90
N VAL A 694 -3.87 -30.50 9.65
CA VAL A 694 -2.57 -29.92 9.27
C VAL A 694 -2.63 -28.39 9.18
N ILE A 695 -3.80 -27.84 8.82
CA ILE A 695 -4.09 -26.40 8.80
C ILE A 695 -5.46 -26.15 9.45
N HIS A 696 -5.72 -24.91 9.88
CA HIS A 696 -6.96 -24.57 10.59
C HIS A 696 -8.08 -24.13 9.65
N ASP A 697 -7.74 -23.36 8.62
CA ASP A 697 -8.67 -22.88 7.60
C ASP A 697 -8.15 -23.21 6.20
N LYS A 698 -9.05 -23.45 5.24
CA LYS A 698 -8.66 -23.75 3.85
C LYS A 698 -7.85 -22.63 3.20
N GLU A 699 -8.05 -21.38 3.60
CA GLU A 699 -7.34 -20.21 3.07
C GLU A 699 -5.96 -20.01 3.70
N ASP A 700 -5.59 -20.81 4.71
CA ASP A 700 -4.25 -20.79 5.28
C ASP A 700 -3.17 -21.11 4.22
N ILE A 701 -3.52 -21.89 3.18
CA ILE A 701 -2.61 -22.20 2.07
C ILE A 701 -2.14 -20.94 1.33
N TYR A 702 -2.88 -19.84 1.37
CA TYR A 702 -2.48 -18.61 0.70
C TYR A 702 -1.21 -18.00 1.32
N TYR A 703 -0.97 -18.31 2.60
CA TYR A 703 0.22 -17.88 3.34
C TYR A 703 1.41 -18.82 3.16
N LEU A 704 1.31 -19.84 2.31
CA LEU A 704 2.41 -20.71 1.93
C LEU A 704 2.88 -20.34 0.51
N SER A 705 4.19 -20.42 0.25
CA SER A 705 4.68 -20.46 -1.13
C SER A 705 4.23 -21.75 -1.81
N PHE A 706 4.27 -21.79 -3.13
CA PHE A 706 3.87 -22.98 -3.88
C PHE A 706 4.74 -24.21 -3.54
N GLU A 707 6.04 -24.00 -3.33
CA GLU A 707 6.99 -25.03 -2.92
C GLU A 707 6.71 -25.57 -1.52
N GLU A 708 6.40 -24.68 -0.56
CA GLU A 708 6.01 -25.09 0.79
C GLU A 708 4.68 -25.84 0.79
N LEU A 709 3.70 -25.38 0.00
CA LEU A 709 2.43 -26.08 -0.15
C LEU A 709 2.64 -27.49 -0.73
N ASN A 710 3.53 -27.65 -1.71
CA ASN A 710 3.89 -28.96 -2.24
C ASN A 710 4.45 -29.89 -1.14
N GLU A 711 5.37 -29.39 -0.34
CA GLU A 711 5.96 -30.15 0.77
C GLU A 711 4.91 -30.51 1.84
N VAL A 712 3.99 -29.61 2.16
CA VAL A 712 2.88 -29.88 3.09
C VAL A 712 1.96 -30.97 2.53
N VAL A 713 1.55 -30.87 1.27
CA VAL A 713 0.70 -31.89 0.63
C VAL A 713 1.38 -33.26 0.58
N ARG A 714 2.70 -33.29 0.35
CA ARG A 714 3.48 -34.54 0.31
C ARG A 714 3.68 -35.17 1.68
N THR A 715 3.89 -34.35 2.72
CA THR A 715 4.34 -34.82 4.04
C THR A 715 3.26 -34.81 5.12
N ASN A 716 2.16 -34.08 4.91
CA ASN A 716 1.13 -33.75 5.90
C ASN A 716 1.71 -33.16 7.19
N LYS A 717 2.73 -32.32 7.06
CA LYS A 717 3.38 -31.63 8.17
C LYS A 717 3.55 -30.16 7.85
N LEU A 718 3.21 -29.32 8.82
CA LEU A 718 3.41 -27.88 8.75
C LEU A 718 3.82 -27.37 10.14
N ASP A 719 4.67 -26.34 10.15
CA ASP A 719 4.89 -25.53 11.35
C ASP A 719 3.88 -24.37 11.34
N ASP A 720 2.88 -24.44 12.22
CA ASP A 720 1.79 -23.46 12.33
C ASP A 720 2.30 -22.03 12.62
N GLN A 721 3.53 -21.88 13.15
CA GLN A 721 4.13 -20.56 13.39
C GLN A 721 4.36 -19.80 12.08
N ILE A 722 4.60 -20.48 10.96
CA ILE A 722 4.85 -19.85 9.66
C ILE A 722 3.63 -19.08 9.17
N ILE A 723 2.43 -19.69 9.26
CA ILE A 723 1.18 -19.04 8.85
C ILE A 723 0.91 -17.81 9.72
N SER A 724 1.02 -17.98 11.04
CA SER A 724 0.76 -16.90 12.00
C SER A 724 1.67 -15.69 11.75
N LYS A 725 2.97 -15.95 11.59
CA LYS A 725 3.95 -14.91 11.25
C LYS A 725 3.62 -14.19 9.94
N ARG A 726 3.25 -14.93 8.89
CA ARG A 726 2.95 -14.33 7.57
C ARG A 726 1.62 -13.58 7.54
N LYS A 727 0.65 -13.95 8.38
CA LYS A 727 -0.57 -13.15 8.61
C LYS A 727 -0.22 -11.80 9.25
N GLU A 728 0.65 -11.79 10.24
CA GLU A 728 1.13 -10.56 10.88
C GLU A 728 1.93 -9.67 9.90
N GLU A 729 2.85 -10.26 9.12
CA GLU A 729 3.58 -9.55 8.07
C GLU A 729 2.64 -8.95 7.02
N TYR A 730 1.62 -9.70 6.58
CA TYR A 730 0.65 -9.20 5.61
C TYR A 730 -0.13 -7.99 6.14
N GLN A 731 -0.52 -7.99 7.42
CA GLN A 731 -1.16 -6.82 8.05
C GLN A 731 -0.27 -5.59 8.08
N LEU A 732 1.04 -5.76 8.26
CA LEU A 732 2.01 -4.69 8.14
C LEU A 732 2.09 -4.20 6.69
N TYR A 733 2.24 -5.12 5.73
CA TYR A 733 2.37 -4.79 4.31
C TYR A 733 1.14 -4.07 3.77
N ASP A 734 -0.06 -4.40 4.22
CA ASP A 734 -1.30 -3.74 3.81
C ASP A 734 -1.31 -2.23 4.12
N LYS A 735 -0.61 -1.82 5.18
CA LYS A 735 -0.45 -0.40 5.57
C LYS A 735 0.61 0.33 4.74
N LEU A 736 1.48 -0.39 4.04
CA LEU A 736 2.57 0.18 3.26
C LEU A 736 2.13 0.45 1.82
N THR A 737 2.50 1.63 1.31
CA THR A 737 2.37 1.95 -0.12
C THR A 737 3.70 1.65 -0.81
N PRO A 738 3.74 0.80 -1.84
CA PRO A 738 4.98 0.54 -2.56
C PRO A 738 5.49 1.81 -3.25
N PRO A 739 6.80 2.04 -3.33
CA PRO A 739 7.37 3.08 -4.17
C PRO A 739 7.42 2.66 -5.64
N ARG A 740 7.41 3.63 -6.56
CA ARG A 740 7.66 3.39 -8.00
C ARG A 740 9.10 2.93 -8.25
N VAL A 741 10.04 3.63 -7.62
CA VAL A 741 11.47 3.36 -7.68
C VAL A 741 12.05 3.30 -6.27
N LEU A 742 12.80 2.24 -6.00
CA LEU A 742 13.45 1.98 -4.71
C LEU A 742 14.93 1.65 -4.95
N THR A 743 15.84 2.20 -4.15
CA THR A 743 17.27 1.88 -4.24
C THR A 743 17.66 0.75 -3.28
N SER A 744 18.86 0.19 -3.45
CA SER A 744 19.48 -0.73 -2.48
C SER A 744 19.66 -0.13 -1.09
N ASP A 745 19.64 1.20 -0.96
CA ASP A 745 19.77 1.92 0.31
C ASP A 745 18.39 2.15 0.97
N GLY A 746 17.33 1.68 0.31
CA GLY A 746 15.95 1.86 0.73
C GLY A 746 15.39 3.25 0.47
N GLU A 747 16.13 4.09 -0.28
CA GLU A 747 15.67 5.39 -0.70
C GLU A 747 14.53 5.25 -1.71
N ILE A 748 13.44 5.97 -1.44
CA ILE A 748 12.29 6.11 -2.33
C ILE A 748 12.52 7.35 -3.19
N ILE A 749 12.59 7.15 -4.51
CA ILE A 749 12.80 8.24 -5.46
C ILE A 749 11.51 8.44 -6.25
N THR A 750 10.95 9.65 -6.14
CA THR A 750 9.74 10.06 -6.84
C THR A 750 10.09 10.96 -8.01
N GLY A 751 9.45 10.70 -9.16
CA GLY A 751 9.48 11.65 -10.27
C GLY A 751 8.50 12.79 -10.02
N THR A 752 8.65 13.88 -10.76
CA THR A 752 7.74 15.03 -10.73
C THR A 752 7.14 15.27 -12.10
N TYR A 753 5.86 15.64 -12.16
CA TYR A 753 5.27 16.17 -13.39
C TYR A 753 5.77 17.59 -13.67
N GLU A 754 6.00 17.90 -14.94
CA GLU A 754 6.30 19.27 -15.37
C GLU A 754 5.07 20.16 -15.19
N ARG A 755 5.28 21.37 -14.66
CA ARG A 755 4.21 22.27 -14.20
C ARG A 755 4.02 23.48 -15.12
N GLU A 756 4.40 23.35 -16.39
CA GLU A 756 4.32 24.45 -17.34
C GLU A 756 2.86 24.74 -17.73
N ASN A 757 2.41 25.98 -17.53
CA ASN A 757 1.09 26.50 -17.93
C ASN A 757 -0.15 25.88 -17.25
N LEU A 758 0.00 25.30 -16.05
CA LEU A 758 -1.11 24.70 -15.29
C LEU A 758 -1.58 25.61 -14.12
N PRO A 759 -2.84 25.49 -13.67
CA PRO A 759 -3.34 26.30 -12.55
C PRO A 759 -2.53 26.08 -11.25
N PRO A 760 -2.32 27.11 -10.40
CA PRO A 760 -1.40 27.04 -9.25
C PRO A 760 -1.74 25.96 -8.21
N GLU A 761 -3.04 25.70 -8.02
CA GLU A 761 -3.57 24.73 -7.05
C GLU A 761 -3.98 23.39 -7.68
N ALA A 762 -3.73 23.22 -8.98
CA ALA A 762 -4.07 21.99 -9.67
C ALA A 762 -3.30 20.78 -9.12
N ILE A 763 -4.03 19.68 -8.93
CA ILE A 763 -3.50 18.37 -8.61
C ILE A 763 -3.07 17.73 -9.93
N LEU A 764 -1.77 17.53 -10.10
CA LEU A 764 -1.20 17.02 -11.35
C LEU A 764 -1.35 15.51 -11.46
N GLY A 765 -1.52 15.05 -12.69
CA GLY A 765 -1.43 13.66 -13.07
C GLY A 765 -1.05 13.51 -14.53
N LEU A 766 -1.29 12.33 -15.06
CA LEU A 766 -1.06 11.99 -16.45
C LEU A 766 -2.37 12.13 -17.24
N PRO A 767 -2.40 12.92 -18.32
CA PRO A 767 -3.55 12.98 -19.22
C PRO A 767 -3.70 11.64 -19.92
N VAL A 768 -4.87 11.02 -19.80
CA VAL A 768 -5.06 9.67 -20.32
C VAL A 768 -6.19 9.57 -21.32
N SER A 769 -7.34 10.15 -21.01
CA SER A 769 -8.49 10.16 -21.90
C SER A 769 -9.00 11.59 -21.98
N SER A 770 -9.12 12.08 -23.21
CA SER A 770 -9.35 13.50 -23.50
C SER A 770 -10.74 13.98 -23.07
N GLY A 771 -10.86 15.26 -22.73
CA GLY A 771 -12.11 15.92 -22.34
C GLY A 771 -12.03 16.62 -20.98
N VAL A 772 -13.08 17.35 -20.63
CA VAL A 772 -13.21 18.07 -19.36
C VAL A 772 -14.56 17.75 -18.75
N ILE A 773 -14.58 17.37 -17.48
CA ILE A 773 -15.81 17.07 -16.75
C ILE A 773 -15.75 17.67 -15.34
N GLU A 774 -16.91 18.10 -14.85
CA GLU A 774 -17.12 18.48 -13.45
C GLU A 774 -18.15 17.56 -12.83
N GLY A 775 -17.91 17.18 -11.59
CA GLY A 775 -18.79 16.23 -10.91
C GLY A 775 -18.44 16.08 -9.44
N ARG A 776 -19.23 15.28 -8.75
CA ARG A 776 -18.97 14.87 -7.37
C ARG A 776 -17.90 13.77 -7.38
N ALA A 777 -16.84 13.95 -6.62
CA ALA A 777 -15.82 12.94 -6.39
C ALA A 777 -16.40 11.82 -5.50
N ARG A 778 -16.31 10.57 -5.95
CA ARG A 778 -16.55 9.39 -5.12
C ARG A 778 -15.25 8.67 -4.86
N VAL A 779 -14.77 8.72 -3.62
CA VAL A 779 -13.52 8.05 -3.22
C VAL A 779 -13.85 6.62 -2.81
N ILE A 780 -13.57 5.66 -3.68
CA ILE A 780 -13.95 4.25 -3.50
C ILE A 780 -12.70 3.38 -3.56
N LEU A 781 -12.37 2.71 -2.44
CA LEU A 781 -11.22 1.79 -2.35
C LEU A 781 -11.62 0.33 -2.57
N ASN A 782 -12.85 -0.03 -2.20
CA ASN A 782 -13.41 -1.36 -2.35
C ASN A 782 -14.65 -1.31 -3.25
N MET A 783 -14.73 -2.20 -4.24
CA MET A 783 -15.90 -2.26 -5.12
C MET A 783 -17.21 -2.60 -4.38
N GLU A 784 -17.13 -3.28 -3.23
CA GLU A 784 -18.29 -3.58 -2.38
C GLU A 784 -18.92 -2.32 -1.77
N GLU A 785 -18.15 -1.25 -1.66
CA GLU A 785 -18.59 0.05 -1.13
C GLU A 785 -19.04 1.01 -2.25
N ALA A 786 -19.06 0.54 -3.50
CA ALA A 786 -19.36 1.36 -4.66
C ALA A 786 -20.84 1.77 -4.68
N ASP A 787 -21.08 3.01 -4.26
CA ASP A 787 -22.35 3.71 -4.43
C ASP A 787 -22.11 4.89 -5.37
N LEU A 788 -22.59 4.77 -6.61
CA LEU A 788 -22.36 5.74 -7.69
C LEU A 788 -23.68 6.30 -8.19
N GLU A 789 -23.71 7.62 -8.37
CA GLU A 789 -24.81 8.39 -8.95
C GLU A 789 -24.43 8.94 -10.33
N GLU A 790 -25.45 9.34 -11.10
CA GLU A 790 -25.22 9.99 -12.38
C GLU A 790 -24.42 11.31 -12.18
N GLY A 791 -23.32 11.46 -12.90
CA GLY A 791 -22.45 12.64 -12.80
C GLY A 791 -21.26 12.47 -11.86
N ASP A 792 -21.15 11.33 -11.18
CA ASP A 792 -20.02 11.05 -10.28
C ASP A 792 -18.71 10.83 -11.05
N ILE A 793 -17.61 11.24 -10.41
CA ILE A 793 -16.24 11.04 -10.84
C ILE A 793 -15.59 10.04 -9.87
N LEU A 794 -15.14 8.90 -10.39
CA LEU A 794 -14.48 7.88 -9.58
C LEU A 794 -13.07 8.32 -9.19
N VAL A 795 -12.78 8.31 -7.89
CA VAL A 795 -11.44 8.51 -7.35
C VAL A 795 -11.03 7.24 -6.61
N THR A 796 -9.97 6.57 -7.06
CA THR A 796 -9.48 5.33 -6.43
C THR A 796 -7.96 5.20 -6.49
N ALA A 797 -7.38 4.22 -5.79
CA ALA A 797 -5.94 4.02 -5.78
C ALA A 797 -5.44 3.49 -7.14
N PHE A 798 -6.06 2.43 -7.64
CA PHE A 798 -5.75 1.82 -8.93
C PHE A 798 -7.02 1.27 -9.56
N THR A 799 -6.94 0.97 -10.86
CA THR A 799 -8.01 0.26 -11.57
C THR A 799 -7.42 -0.90 -12.32
N ASP A 800 -8.11 -2.03 -12.29
CA ASP A 800 -7.78 -3.20 -13.08
C ASP A 800 -9.02 -3.63 -13.88
N PRO A 801 -8.97 -4.70 -14.68
CA PRO A 801 -10.14 -5.15 -15.43
C PRO A 801 -11.39 -5.35 -14.57
N GLY A 802 -11.26 -5.78 -13.31
CA GLY A 802 -12.38 -5.94 -12.38
C GLY A 802 -13.19 -4.65 -12.17
N TRP A 803 -12.53 -3.49 -12.12
CA TRP A 803 -13.19 -2.19 -11.91
C TRP A 803 -13.99 -1.69 -13.12
N THR A 804 -13.77 -2.25 -14.31
CA THR A 804 -14.39 -1.82 -15.58
C THR A 804 -15.91 -1.78 -15.53
N ALA A 805 -16.53 -2.68 -14.77
CA ALA A 805 -17.97 -2.73 -14.59
C ALA A 805 -18.55 -1.43 -13.98
N LEU A 806 -17.77 -0.71 -13.16
CA LEU A 806 -18.17 0.56 -12.57
C LEU A 806 -18.08 1.74 -13.54
N PHE A 807 -17.23 1.64 -14.57
CA PHE A 807 -16.95 2.76 -15.47
C PHE A 807 -18.18 3.18 -16.28
N VAL A 808 -19.14 2.28 -16.43
CA VAL A 808 -20.40 2.52 -17.14
C VAL A 808 -21.28 3.55 -16.41
N SER A 809 -21.12 3.67 -15.09
CA SER A 809 -21.92 4.53 -14.20
C SER A 809 -21.27 5.88 -13.89
N ILE A 810 -20.04 6.14 -14.33
CA ILE A 810 -19.29 7.36 -13.99
C ILE A 810 -19.16 8.29 -15.19
N LYS A 811 -18.80 9.56 -14.94
CA LYS A 811 -18.51 10.56 -15.97
C LYS A 811 -17.05 10.97 -16.07
N GLY A 812 -16.22 10.57 -15.11
CA GLY A 812 -14.77 10.79 -15.14
C GLY A 812 -14.02 9.85 -14.20
N LEU A 813 -12.71 9.75 -14.40
CA LEU A 813 -11.82 8.86 -13.64
C LEU A 813 -10.57 9.59 -13.13
N VAL A 814 -10.26 9.37 -11.86
CA VAL A 814 -9.01 9.79 -11.21
C VAL A 814 -8.39 8.59 -10.48
N THR A 815 -7.13 8.26 -10.78
CA THR A 815 -6.41 7.20 -10.06
C THR A 815 -5.04 7.62 -9.56
N GLU A 816 -4.60 7.09 -8.42
CA GLU A 816 -3.24 7.35 -7.89
C GLU A 816 -2.14 6.66 -8.70
N VAL A 817 -2.48 5.52 -9.27
CA VAL A 817 -1.60 4.70 -10.10
C VAL A 817 -2.22 4.53 -11.47
N GLY A 818 -1.42 4.80 -12.49
CA GLY A 818 -1.72 4.43 -13.87
C GLY A 818 -0.78 5.08 -14.86
N GLY A 819 -0.90 4.66 -16.12
CA GLY A 819 -0.05 5.11 -17.22
C GLY A 819 -0.88 5.31 -18.49
N LEU A 820 -0.26 5.83 -19.55
CA LEU A 820 -0.98 6.12 -20.81
C LEU A 820 -1.60 4.88 -21.46
N MET A 821 -1.04 3.70 -21.20
CA MET A 821 -1.38 2.45 -21.88
C MET A 821 -1.91 1.39 -20.92
N THR A 822 -2.48 1.81 -19.80
CA THR A 822 -2.93 0.89 -18.75
C THR A 822 -4.42 0.56 -18.85
N HIS A 823 -4.93 -0.41 -18.09
CA HIS A 823 -6.31 -0.90 -18.25
C HIS A 823 -7.37 0.19 -18.10
N GLY A 824 -7.39 0.91 -16.96
CA GLY A 824 -8.32 2.02 -16.75
C GLY A 824 -8.17 3.13 -17.80
N ALA A 825 -6.99 3.31 -18.36
CA ALA A 825 -6.72 4.28 -19.42
C ALA A 825 -7.39 3.91 -20.74
N VAL A 826 -7.23 2.67 -21.17
CA VAL A 826 -7.82 2.17 -22.42
C VAL A 826 -9.34 2.14 -22.31
N ILE A 827 -9.87 1.62 -21.21
CA ILE A 827 -11.33 1.58 -21.00
C ILE A 827 -11.92 2.99 -20.93
N ALA A 828 -11.27 3.93 -20.24
CA ALA A 828 -11.74 5.31 -20.20
C ALA A 828 -11.83 5.91 -21.62
N ARG A 829 -10.86 5.65 -22.50
CA ARG A 829 -10.93 6.09 -23.92
C ARG A 829 -12.05 5.40 -24.68
N GLU A 830 -12.19 4.09 -24.52
CA GLU A 830 -13.21 3.29 -25.21
C GLU A 830 -14.63 3.73 -24.82
N TYR A 831 -14.85 4.15 -23.57
CA TYR A 831 -16.11 4.71 -23.10
C TYR A 831 -16.22 6.24 -23.24
N GLY A 832 -15.18 6.91 -23.73
CA GLY A 832 -15.16 8.38 -23.89
C GLY A 832 -15.21 9.16 -22.57
N LEU A 833 -14.68 8.59 -21.49
CA LEU A 833 -14.64 9.20 -20.16
C LEU A 833 -13.36 10.04 -19.99
N PRO A 834 -13.45 11.34 -19.65
CA PRO A 834 -12.27 12.12 -19.29
C PRO A 834 -11.54 11.51 -18.08
N ALA A 835 -10.25 11.26 -18.21
CA ALA A 835 -9.48 10.55 -17.19
C ALA A 835 -8.08 11.12 -16.97
N VAL A 836 -7.69 11.22 -15.70
CA VAL A 836 -6.35 11.58 -15.24
C VAL A 836 -5.86 10.51 -14.27
N VAL A 837 -4.70 9.91 -14.53
CA VAL A 837 -4.14 8.83 -13.69
C VAL A 837 -2.80 9.23 -13.11
N GLY A 838 -2.23 8.42 -12.23
CA GLY A 838 -0.92 8.72 -11.66
C GLY A 838 -0.94 9.96 -10.75
N VAL A 839 -2.10 10.28 -10.16
CA VAL A 839 -2.32 11.44 -9.31
C VAL A 839 -1.92 11.09 -7.88
N GLU A 840 -0.70 11.43 -7.47
CA GLU A 840 -0.19 11.02 -6.17
C GLU A 840 -1.08 11.45 -5.01
N ASN A 841 -1.44 10.47 -4.16
CA ASN A 841 -2.30 10.65 -2.98
C ASN A 841 -3.70 11.20 -3.29
N ALA A 842 -4.25 10.99 -4.49
CA ALA A 842 -5.59 11.43 -4.87
C ALA A 842 -6.67 11.06 -3.84
N THR A 843 -6.65 9.82 -3.32
CA THR A 843 -7.65 9.30 -2.37
C THR A 843 -7.55 9.95 -0.99
N LYS A 844 -6.41 10.56 -0.67
CA LYS A 844 -6.19 11.29 0.59
C LYS A 844 -6.44 12.79 0.45
N ARG A 845 -6.07 13.36 -0.71
CA ARG A 845 -6.17 14.79 -1.04
C ARG A 845 -7.61 15.20 -1.37
N ILE A 846 -8.30 14.40 -2.17
CA ILE A 846 -9.71 14.62 -2.54
C ILE A 846 -10.58 13.93 -1.48
N LYS A 847 -11.55 14.64 -0.91
CA LYS A 847 -12.50 14.05 0.04
C LYS A 847 -13.74 13.54 -0.68
N ASP A 848 -14.26 12.40 -0.24
CA ASP A 848 -15.52 11.86 -0.78
C ASP A 848 -16.65 12.90 -0.70
N GLY A 849 -17.38 13.04 -1.80
CA GLY A 849 -18.45 14.03 -1.97
C GLY A 849 -18.00 15.44 -2.39
N GLN A 850 -16.71 15.74 -2.44
CA GLN A 850 -16.24 17.04 -2.95
C GLN A 850 -16.52 17.21 -4.43
N ARG A 851 -16.79 18.45 -4.87
CA ARG A 851 -16.91 18.74 -6.29
C ARG A 851 -15.52 18.93 -6.88
N ILE A 852 -15.24 18.26 -8.00
CA ILE A 852 -13.94 18.35 -8.68
C ILE A 852 -14.13 18.59 -10.18
N ARG A 853 -13.13 19.22 -10.80
CA ARG A 853 -12.97 19.28 -12.25
C ARG A 853 -11.83 18.36 -12.67
N VAL A 854 -12.08 17.48 -13.62
CA VAL A 854 -11.05 16.62 -14.23
C VAL A 854 -10.80 17.09 -15.65
N HIS A 855 -9.57 17.50 -15.94
CA HIS A 855 -9.13 17.91 -17.26
C HIS A 855 -8.26 16.81 -17.88
N GLY A 856 -8.91 15.83 -18.52
CA GLY A 856 -8.26 14.65 -19.08
C GLY A 856 -7.31 14.92 -20.25
N THR A 857 -7.47 16.05 -20.95
CA THR A 857 -6.57 16.44 -22.07
C THR A 857 -5.23 17.01 -21.61
N GLU A 858 -5.22 17.80 -20.54
CA GLU A 858 -4.03 18.51 -20.04
C GLU A 858 -3.47 17.86 -18.76
N GLY A 859 -4.20 16.90 -18.16
CA GLY A 859 -3.66 16.00 -17.15
C GLY A 859 -3.70 16.55 -15.72
N TYR A 860 -4.78 17.23 -15.34
CA TYR A 860 -4.89 17.78 -13.98
C TYR A 860 -6.31 17.70 -13.41
N VAL A 861 -6.39 17.82 -12.08
CA VAL A 861 -7.63 17.84 -11.31
C VAL A 861 -7.67 19.10 -10.44
N GLU A 862 -8.81 19.78 -10.39
CA GLU A 862 -9.07 20.93 -9.51
C GLU A 862 -10.16 20.59 -8.50
N ILE A 863 -9.98 21.03 -7.26
CA ILE A 863 -11.03 21.01 -6.24
C ILE A 863 -11.83 22.31 -6.41
N LEU A 864 -13.16 22.19 -6.51
CA LEU A 864 -14.08 23.30 -6.80
C LEU A 864 -14.81 23.83 -5.56
#